data_AF-A0A1Q6DSP2-F1
#
_entry.id   AF-A0A1Q6DSP2-F1
#
_cell.length_a   1.000
_cell.length_b   1.000
_cell.length_c   1.000
_cell.angle_alpha   90.00
_cell.angle_beta   90.00
_cell.angle_gamma   90.00
#
_symmetry.space_group_name_H-M   'P 1'
#
loop_
_entity.id
_entity.type
_entity.pdbx_description
1 polymer ?
#
loop_
_entity_poly.entity_id
_entity_poly.type
_entity_poly.pdbx_seq_one_letter_code
_entity_poly.pdbx_strand_id
1 'polypeptide(L)'
;MNNCKEKFKEIKTPSQVILDEDIASLKKMPKSKRINKYNKIKENEEKFRWDFPEKCPDLFNKQERNEVIGKLLLSRLKIASSLYDEGRLPKAMEDDFIEKELKAVLDFERYKKFDALRKEQIEDKIQRMEGEVYELAKEYNSTQIADMDSLMDDSRVQKNVMKQLLDLYQDRLEKIRRAFYAYVEKNDLAQVVQVIEESIASLHDSAKKREKIEAKFKEELEEISEPLASKIDKKRRQIETKINRLNSLALRDIDKDKKEIEEELDLLKKNIEDLNEIFNRVKEKANERIGKADTIINKINQEIEELKEISKENNSLNDVNKSVKLIENEISQLKGLRSKIKNEKERIKRQKNRIKAEKENIEEKFDEMRNSKLNKGNKKVKKGVEGRRVITSEMARLIEMNYITRFDRKLHGLDEIKTPDRLFEISKGYWKDHSYHKDKKSKINDLRRKEESKIDRKHKKYPTNQSSIYEIVSTNFLGFSKGKEMVIEARVHNNLENYYLNGFSKEPADLSDLLFYVGNAIDFAEDRDCHYLLGIASPTGWSKKVKEQFERKISRGKYSRRLSLCLIDLIENEILFDKTDEIIKSNKDLFTPYLDLERVKECKKLIREKYTKNLVSNNILLEDLVEEDFSRDIVKNAFNELEEEGIGEQLYLDEHGLTFFIEDL
;
A
#
# COMPACT_ATOMS: atom_id res chain seq x y z
N MET A 1 23.93 3.02 46.75
CA MET A 1 23.91 4.20 45.85
C MET A 1 25.28 4.82 45.59
N ASN A 2 26.22 4.94 46.56
CA ASN A 2 27.54 5.58 46.33
C ASN A 2 28.39 4.92 45.23
N ASN A 3 28.42 3.58 45.16
CA ASN A 3 29.19 2.83 44.15
C ASN A 3 28.69 3.08 42.70
N CYS A 4 27.37 3.24 42.50
CA CYS A 4 26.80 3.53 41.18
C CYS A 4 27.13 4.95 40.67
N LYS A 5 27.15 5.94 41.58
CA LYS A 5 27.52 7.32 41.23
C LYS A 5 29.02 7.45 40.90
N GLU A 6 29.87 6.73 41.62
CA GLU A 6 31.31 6.66 41.33
C GLU A 6 31.60 5.97 39.99
N LYS A 7 30.98 4.80 39.73
CA LYS A 7 31.08 4.12 38.43
C LYS A 7 30.58 4.98 37.27
N PHE A 8 29.48 5.71 37.48
CA PHE A 8 28.99 6.64 36.46
C PHE A 8 29.99 7.78 36.20
N LYS A 9 30.61 8.31 37.25
CA LYS A 9 31.64 9.35 37.14
C LYS A 9 32.85 8.83 36.36
N GLU A 10 33.29 7.59 36.59
CA GLU A 10 34.37 6.94 35.84
C GLU A 10 34.03 6.77 34.34
N ILE A 11 32.80 6.38 34.03
CA ILE A 11 32.31 6.23 32.64
C ILE A 11 32.29 7.60 31.93
N LYS A 12 31.78 8.65 32.60
CA LYS A 12 31.55 9.97 32.01
C LYS A 12 32.82 10.82 31.89
N THR A 13 33.73 10.75 32.86
CA THR A 13 34.87 11.69 32.96
C THR A 13 35.73 11.75 31.68
N PRO A 14 36.12 10.62 31.04
CA PRO A 14 36.91 10.67 29.81
C PRO A 14 36.18 11.38 28.65
N SER A 15 34.86 11.24 28.58
CA SER A 15 34.03 11.89 27.55
C SER A 15 33.86 13.38 27.82
N GLN A 16 33.63 13.78 29.08
CA GLN A 16 33.50 15.20 29.46
C GLN A 16 34.76 15.98 29.07
N VAL A 17 35.94 15.44 29.40
CA VAL A 17 37.22 16.06 29.03
C VAL A 17 37.34 16.26 27.51
N ILE A 18 36.79 15.37 26.70
CA ILE A 18 36.85 15.51 25.23
C ILE A 18 35.82 16.50 24.70
N LEU A 19 34.63 16.54 25.29
CA LEU A 19 33.60 17.50 24.90
C LEU A 19 34.05 18.94 25.18
N ASP A 20 34.79 19.15 26.27
CA ASP A 20 35.34 20.45 26.69
C ASP A 20 36.55 20.89 25.84
N GLU A 21 37.18 19.99 25.09
CA GLU A 21 38.36 20.26 24.23
C GLU A 21 37.94 20.54 22.79
N ASP A 22 38.53 21.55 22.14
CA ASP A 22 38.25 21.83 20.72
C ASP A 22 39.03 20.91 19.76
N ILE A 23 38.63 20.84 18.48
CA ILE A 23 39.33 19.97 17.52
C ILE A 23 40.80 20.38 17.35
N ALA A 24 41.14 21.66 17.42
CA ALA A 24 42.53 22.12 17.30
C ALA A 24 43.39 21.67 18.50
N SER A 25 42.85 21.66 19.71
CA SER A 25 43.47 21.12 20.91
C SER A 25 43.61 19.60 20.84
N LEU A 26 42.60 18.90 20.33
CA LEU A 26 42.69 17.46 20.07
C LEU A 26 43.79 17.14 19.05
N LYS A 27 43.93 17.94 17.97
CA LYS A 27 44.98 17.77 16.96
C LYS A 27 46.39 17.95 17.52
N LYS A 28 46.58 18.80 18.54
CA LYS A 28 47.86 18.92 19.26
C LYS A 28 48.22 17.66 20.05
N MET A 29 47.25 16.78 20.34
CA MET A 29 47.52 15.50 20.97
C MET A 29 48.03 14.48 19.93
N PRO A 30 49.06 13.68 20.27
CA PRO A 30 49.54 12.62 19.38
C PRO A 30 48.42 11.68 18.95
N LYS A 31 48.44 11.26 17.68
CA LYS A 31 47.43 10.36 17.07
C LYS A 31 47.18 9.10 17.90
N SER A 32 48.24 8.47 18.44
CA SER A 32 48.14 7.31 19.33
C SER A 32 47.33 7.58 20.61
N LYS A 33 47.51 8.76 21.21
CA LYS A 33 46.79 9.17 22.43
C LYS A 33 45.31 9.44 22.16
N ARG A 34 44.98 10.03 21.01
CA ARG A 34 43.59 10.20 20.55
C ARG A 34 42.90 8.86 20.31
N ILE A 35 43.57 7.92 19.64
CA ILE A 35 43.06 6.57 19.42
C ILE A 35 42.81 5.84 20.75
N ASN A 36 43.74 5.93 21.71
CA ASN A 36 43.55 5.32 23.03
C ASN A 36 42.35 5.92 23.77
N LYS A 37 42.17 7.24 23.72
CA LYS A 37 41.00 7.93 24.31
C LYS A 37 39.69 7.54 23.61
N TYR A 38 39.70 7.42 22.29
CA TYR A 38 38.56 6.92 21.51
C TYR A 38 38.13 5.53 21.98
N ASN A 39 39.07 4.59 22.02
CA ASN A 39 38.82 3.22 22.45
C ASN A 39 38.32 3.15 23.90
N LYS A 40 38.87 4.00 24.79
CA LYS A 40 38.39 4.08 26.17
C LYS A 40 36.94 4.56 26.27
N ILE A 41 36.55 5.54 25.45
CA ILE A 41 35.18 6.02 25.43
C ILE A 41 34.24 4.98 24.80
N LYS A 42 34.68 4.27 23.76
CA LYS A 42 33.94 3.15 23.16
C LYS A 42 33.66 2.04 24.18
N GLU A 43 34.67 1.64 24.95
CA GLU A 43 34.54 0.68 26.05
C GLU A 43 33.57 1.19 27.13
N ASN A 44 33.67 2.47 27.50
CA ASN A 44 32.77 3.09 28.49
C ASN A 44 31.31 3.16 28.00
N GLU A 45 31.11 3.38 26.70
CA GLU A 45 29.78 3.35 26.07
C GLU A 45 29.16 1.96 26.10
N GLU A 46 29.92 0.92 25.74
CA GLU A 46 29.47 -0.47 25.83
C GLU A 46 29.11 -0.85 27.27
N LYS A 47 29.97 -0.50 28.23
CA LYS A 47 29.68 -0.70 29.67
C LYS A 47 28.43 0.05 30.12
N PHE A 48 28.23 1.28 29.65
CA PHE A 48 27.04 2.05 30.02
C PHE A 48 25.75 1.51 29.41
N ARG A 49 25.82 0.94 28.20
CA ARG A 49 24.66 0.38 27.49
C ARG A 49 24.23 -0.98 28.03
N TRP A 50 25.19 -1.85 28.34
CA TRP A 50 24.92 -3.25 28.65
C TRP A 50 25.07 -3.57 30.14
N ASP A 51 26.17 -3.15 30.77
CA ASP A 51 26.50 -3.57 32.14
C ASP A 51 25.90 -2.64 33.22
N PHE A 52 25.80 -1.35 32.93
CA PHE A 52 25.37 -0.34 33.89
C PHE A 52 23.88 -0.43 34.26
N PRO A 53 22.94 -0.68 33.31
CA PRO A 53 21.52 -0.81 33.64
C PRO A 53 21.22 -2.04 34.52
N GLU A 54 21.99 -3.12 34.36
CA GLU A 54 21.87 -4.32 35.19
C GLU A 54 22.32 -4.06 36.64
N LYS A 55 23.43 -3.32 36.81
CA LYS A 55 24.03 -3.06 38.12
C LYS A 55 23.41 -1.86 38.85
N CYS A 56 22.78 -0.93 38.12
CA CYS A 56 22.25 0.33 38.62
C CYS A 56 20.93 0.73 37.90
N PRO A 57 19.85 -0.07 38.01
CA PRO A 57 18.63 0.08 37.20
C PRO A 57 17.84 1.38 37.47
N ASP A 58 17.85 1.87 38.70
CA ASP A 58 17.00 2.99 39.15
C ASP A 58 17.67 4.37 39.04
N LEU A 59 18.91 4.44 38.56
CA LEU A 59 19.67 5.70 38.56
C LEU A 59 19.29 6.63 37.38
N PHE A 60 18.84 6.07 36.26
CA PHE A 60 18.50 6.82 35.05
C PHE A 60 17.26 6.27 34.38
N ASN A 61 16.34 7.16 34.00
CA ASN A 61 15.24 6.82 33.12
C ASN A 61 15.72 6.65 31.65
N LYS A 62 14.83 6.20 30.77
CA LYS A 62 15.16 5.94 29.34
C LYS A 62 15.71 7.20 28.63
N GLN A 63 15.20 8.38 28.96
CA GLN A 63 15.61 9.63 28.34
C GLN A 63 17.00 10.06 28.81
N GLU A 64 17.26 10.01 30.12
CA GLU A 64 18.57 10.30 30.71
C GLU A 64 19.66 9.34 30.21
N ARG A 65 19.34 8.05 30.06
CA ARG A 65 20.27 7.08 29.46
C ARG A 65 20.64 7.44 28.03
N ASN A 66 19.66 7.82 27.21
CA ASN A 66 19.92 8.24 25.83
C ASN A 66 20.78 9.51 25.75
N GLU A 67 20.62 10.44 26.70
CA GLU A 67 21.44 11.65 26.78
C GLU A 67 22.91 11.34 27.10
N VAL A 68 23.16 10.47 28.09
CA VAL A 68 24.52 10.04 28.43
C VAL A 68 25.17 9.32 27.23
N ILE A 69 24.42 8.42 26.59
CA ILE A 69 24.88 7.71 25.39
C ILE A 69 25.21 8.70 24.27
N GLY A 70 24.36 9.70 24.06
CA GLY A 70 24.60 10.77 23.09
C GLY A 70 25.91 11.49 23.35
N LYS A 71 26.20 11.86 24.60
CA LYS A 71 27.45 12.53 25.00
C LYS A 71 28.69 11.67 24.75
N LEU A 72 28.60 10.36 25.05
CA LEU A 72 29.67 9.40 24.76
C LEU A 72 29.93 9.29 23.25
N LEU A 73 28.87 9.12 22.45
CA LEU A 73 28.96 9.07 20.98
C LEU A 73 29.52 10.36 20.38
N LEU A 74 29.02 11.52 20.81
CA LEU A 74 29.51 12.82 20.34
C LEU A 74 31.00 13.00 20.64
N SER A 75 31.45 12.60 21.84
CA SER A 75 32.87 12.69 22.19
C SER A 75 33.75 11.76 21.33
N ARG A 76 33.28 10.55 20.98
CA ARG A 76 33.94 9.67 20.00
C ARG A 76 33.97 10.30 18.61
N LEU A 77 32.85 10.85 18.17
CA LEU A 77 32.73 11.51 16.88
C LEU A 77 33.68 12.71 16.77
N LYS A 78 33.85 13.50 17.85
CA LYS A 78 34.79 14.63 17.89
C LYS A 78 36.25 14.18 17.73
N ILE A 79 36.64 13.09 18.38
CA ILE A 79 37.98 12.49 18.18
C ILE A 79 38.13 11.95 16.76
N ALA A 80 37.13 11.22 16.25
CA ALA A 80 37.15 10.68 14.89
C ALA A 80 37.26 11.81 13.85
N SER A 81 36.49 12.88 14.01
CA SER A 81 36.53 14.06 13.15
C SER A 81 37.91 14.72 13.16
N SER A 82 38.57 14.81 14.33
CA SER A 82 39.95 15.33 14.42
C SER A 82 40.98 14.49 13.66
N LEU A 83 40.76 13.17 13.55
CA LEU A 83 41.62 12.23 12.83
C LEU A 83 41.31 12.24 11.33
N TYR A 84 40.03 12.39 10.98
CA TYR A 84 39.53 12.53 9.62
C TYR A 84 40.05 13.83 8.96
N ASP A 85 40.10 14.93 9.71
CA ASP A 85 40.64 16.22 9.25
C ASP A 85 42.18 16.24 9.12
N GLU A 86 42.86 15.14 9.41
CA GLU A 86 44.30 14.93 9.17
C GLU A 86 44.57 13.90 8.06
N GLY A 87 43.52 13.30 7.48
CA GLY A 87 43.62 12.28 6.46
C GLY A 87 42.67 11.10 6.71
N ARG A 88 43.08 9.89 6.32
CA ARG A 88 42.20 8.71 6.48
C ARG A 88 42.09 8.26 7.93
N LEU A 89 40.86 7.90 8.33
CA LEU A 89 40.57 7.28 9.61
C LEU A 89 41.30 5.93 9.75
N PRO A 90 41.66 5.52 10.97
CA PRO A 90 42.07 4.14 11.21
C PRO A 90 40.94 3.17 10.85
N LYS A 91 41.25 2.04 10.19
CA LYS A 91 40.26 1.01 9.80
C LYS A 91 39.28 0.60 10.91
N ALA A 92 39.74 0.56 12.16
CA ALA A 92 38.92 0.22 13.31
C ALA A 92 37.80 1.24 13.64
N MET A 93 37.76 2.38 12.94
CA MET A 93 36.81 3.48 13.15
C MET A 93 36.08 3.88 11.87
N GLU A 94 36.40 3.28 10.71
CA GLU A 94 35.84 3.67 9.40
C GLU A 94 34.32 3.45 9.31
N ASP A 95 33.82 2.41 9.99
CA ASP A 95 32.38 2.07 10.00
C ASP A 95 31.63 2.63 11.21
N ASP A 96 32.32 3.30 12.14
CA ASP A 96 31.69 3.79 13.38
C ASP A 96 30.85 5.07 13.14
N PHE A 97 31.19 5.87 12.11
CA PHE A 97 30.50 7.12 11.75
C PHE A 97 30.55 7.36 10.23
N ILE A 98 29.48 7.91 9.65
CA ILE A 98 29.47 8.24 8.22
C ILE A 98 30.21 9.56 7.94
N GLU A 99 30.65 9.76 6.70
CA GLU A 99 31.38 10.96 6.28
C GLU A 99 30.61 12.26 6.58
N LYS A 100 29.28 12.24 6.43
CA LYS A 100 28.43 13.40 6.76
C LYS A 100 28.48 13.77 8.24
N GLU A 101 28.47 12.80 9.16
CA GLU A 101 28.58 13.04 10.59
C GLU A 101 29.94 13.64 10.97
N LEU A 102 31.01 13.17 10.32
CA LEU A 102 32.37 13.67 10.53
C LEU A 102 32.54 15.11 10.02
N LYS A 103 32.03 15.41 8.82
CA LYS A 103 32.04 16.77 8.25
C LYS A 103 31.23 17.74 9.11
N ALA A 104 30.05 17.32 9.56
CA ALA A 104 29.19 18.14 10.41
C ALA A 104 29.94 18.70 11.62
N VAL A 105 30.68 17.86 12.35
CA VAL A 105 31.45 18.33 13.51
C VAL A 105 32.56 19.30 13.14
N LEU A 106 33.23 19.11 12.00
CA LEU A 106 34.25 20.04 11.50
C LEU A 106 33.66 21.39 11.11
N ASP A 107 32.50 21.37 10.44
CA ASP A 107 31.80 22.58 10.04
C ASP A 107 31.29 23.35 11.27
N PHE A 108 30.75 22.64 12.27
CA PHE A 108 30.35 23.26 13.54
C PHE A 108 31.53 23.83 14.34
N GLU A 109 32.73 23.24 14.26
CA GLU A 109 33.90 23.76 14.97
C GLU A 109 34.40 25.10 14.41
N ARG A 110 34.04 25.49 13.18
CA ARG A 110 34.33 26.83 12.66
C ARG A 110 33.67 27.94 13.47
N TYR A 111 32.52 27.64 14.07
CA TYR A 111 31.73 28.57 14.89
C TYR A 111 32.11 28.55 16.38
N LYS A 112 33.16 27.81 16.77
CA LYS A 112 33.58 27.71 18.18
C LYS A 112 33.99 29.04 18.83
N LYS A 113 34.31 30.06 18.04
CA LYS A 113 34.63 31.40 18.56
C LYS A 113 33.47 31.97 19.38
N PHE A 114 32.22 31.58 19.08
CA PHE A 114 31.05 31.96 19.85
C PHE A 114 30.93 31.25 21.21
N ASP A 115 31.62 30.13 21.42
CA ASP A 115 31.59 29.41 22.70
C ASP A 115 32.57 30.01 23.72
N ALA A 116 33.70 30.54 23.24
CA ALA A 116 34.75 31.11 24.08
C ALA A 116 34.53 32.59 24.42
N LEU A 117 33.68 33.29 23.66
CA LEU A 117 33.38 34.70 23.89
C LEU A 117 32.21 34.83 24.86
N ARG A 118 32.34 35.76 25.81
CA ARG A 118 31.19 36.22 26.60
C ARG A 118 30.24 37.02 25.72
N LYS A 119 28.98 37.09 26.12
CA LYS A 119 27.90 37.71 25.35
C LYS A 119 28.24 39.14 24.95
N GLU A 120 28.76 39.90 25.91
CA GLU A 120 29.14 41.31 25.76
C GLU A 120 30.30 41.49 24.75
N GLN A 121 31.18 40.48 24.63
CA GLN A 121 32.30 40.52 23.68
C GLN A 121 31.88 40.15 22.25
N ILE A 122 30.84 39.33 22.10
CA ILE A 122 30.22 39.04 20.80
C ILE A 122 29.51 40.30 20.31
N GLU A 123 28.77 40.98 21.21
CA GLU A 123 28.08 42.25 20.96
C GLU A 123 29.05 43.34 20.47
N ASP A 124 30.15 43.59 21.20
CA ASP A 124 31.17 44.59 20.83
C ASP A 124 31.83 44.30 19.47
N LYS A 125 32.04 43.03 19.12
CA LYS A 125 32.65 42.62 17.85
C LYS A 125 31.69 42.76 16.68
N ILE A 126 30.41 42.47 16.88
CA ILE A 126 29.36 42.71 15.89
C ILE A 126 29.15 44.23 15.71
N GLN A 127 29.24 45.02 16.78
CA GLN A 127 29.11 46.48 16.76
C GLN A 127 30.13 47.19 15.87
N ARG A 128 31.36 46.68 15.77
CA ARG A 128 32.42 47.30 14.95
C ARG A 128 32.35 46.94 13.47
N MET A 129 31.40 46.10 13.06
CA MET A 129 31.27 45.58 11.69
C MET A 129 32.59 45.01 11.13
N GLU A 130 33.47 44.55 12.02
CA GLU A 130 34.83 44.15 11.67
C GLU A 130 35.19 42.82 12.31
N GLY A 131 35.73 41.94 11.47
CA GLY A 131 36.33 40.70 11.88
C GLY A 131 35.45 39.47 11.70
N GLU A 132 36.08 38.33 11.88
CA GLU A 132 35.55 37.00 11.58
C GLU A 132 34.25 36.66 12.32
N VAL A 133 33.96 37.30 13.47
CA VAL A 133 32.73 37.06 14.24
C VAL A 133 31.48 37.61 13.54
N TYR A 134 31.59 38.75 12.86
CA TYR A 134 30.48 39.33 12.09
C TYR A 134 30.19 38.51 10.82
N GLU A 135 31.23 38.15 10.07
CA GLU A 135 31.09 37.31 8.88
C GLU A 135 30.57 35.91 9.23
N LEU A 136 31.07 35.30 10.31
CA LEU A 136 30.54 34.02 10.78
C LEU A 136 29.07 34.13 11.19
N ALA A 137 28.62 35.23 11.81
CA ALA A 137 27.21 35.39 12.17
C ALA A 137 26.30 35.50 10.92
N LYS A 138 26.77 36.19 9.87
CA LYS A 138 26.07 36.31 8.58
C LYS A 138 26.02 34.99 7.82
N GLU A 139 27.11 34.23 7.83
CA GLU A 139 27.24 32.93 7.17
C GLU A 139 26.49 31.82 7.92
N TYR A 140 26.51 31.84 9.25
CA TYR A 140 25.86 30.85 10.13
C TYR A 140 24.38 30.71 9.84
N ASN A 141 23.67 31.83 9.65
CA ASN A 141 22.24 31.84 9.37
C ASN A 141 21.87 31.22 8.01
N SER A 142 22.82 31.12 7.06
CA SER A 142 22.51 30.74 5.67
C SER A 142 23.02 29.36 5.24
N THR A 143 23.99 28.80 5.95
CA THR A 143 24.70 27.58 5.51
C THR A 143 24.34 26.37 6.36
N GLN A 144 24.09 26.58 7.66
CA GLN A 144 23.94 25.50 8.63
C GLN A 144 22.55 24.84 8.66
N ILE A 145 21.49 25.54 8.23
CA ILE A 145 20.15 24.95 8.09
C ILE A 145 20.14 23.91 6.95
N ALA A 146 20.79 24.23 5.82
CA ALA A 146 20.90 23.31 4.69
C ALA A 146 21.74 22.06 5.01
N ASP A 147 22.81 22.22 5.78
CA ASP A 147 23.65 21.11 6.22
C ASP A 147 22.91 20.21 7.23
N MET A 148 22.09 20.79 8.12
CA MET A 148 21.23 20.04 9.05
C MET A 148 20.10 19.29 8.34
N ASP A 149 19.47 19.87 7.33
CA ASP A 149 18.46 19.18 6.51
C ASP A 149 19.09 17.97 5.77
N SER A 150 20.28 18.16 5.20
CA SER A 150 21.06 17.08 4.55
C SER A 150 21.49 15.95 5.50
N LEU A 151 21.69 16.28 6.78
CA LEU A 151 21.93 15.34 7.87
C LEU A 151 20.63 14.62 8.28
N MET A 152 19.51 15.34 8.38
CA MET A 152 18.20 14.80 8.77
C MET A 152 17.61 13.84 7.73
N ASP A 153 17.86 14.08 6.45
CA ASP A 153 17.35 13.24 5.36
C ASP A 153 18.14 11.92 5.16
N ASP A 154 19.30 11.76 5.80
CA ASP A 154 20.13 10.56 5.67
C ASP A 154 19.82 9.54 6.78
N SER A 155 19.11 8.47 6.41
CA SER A 155 18.67 7.41 7.34
C SER A 155 19.83 6.66 8.03
N ARG A 156 21.08 6.86 7.60
CA ARG A 156 22.27 6.24 8.19
C ARG A 156 22.85 7.04 9.36
N VAL A 157 22.40 8.29 9.57
CA VAL A 157 22.85 9.11 10.70
C VAL A 157 22.29 8.57 12.01
N GLN A 158 23.14 8.45 13.02
CA GLN A 158 22.73 7.91 14.31
C GLN A 158 21.82 8.89 15.05
N LYS A 159 20.62 8.46 15.45
CA LYS A 159 19.61 9.29 16.14
C LYS A 159 20.14 10.02 17.38
N ASN A 160 21.01 9.38 18.17
CA ASN A 160 21.56 9.98 19.39
C ASN A 160 22.64 11.02 19.10
N VAL A 161 23.40 10.85 18.01
CA VAL A 161 24.38 11.85 17.51
C VAL A 161 23.63 13.07 16.99
N MET A 162 22.60 12.85 16.17
CA MET A 162 21.76 13.91 15.62
C MET A 162 21.20 14.81 16.72
N LYS A 163 20.61 14.22 17.76
CA LYS A 163 20.05 14.98 18.87
C LYS A 163 21.09 15.89 19.54
N GLN A 164 22.29 15.39 19.80
CA GLN A 164 23.33 16.18 20.48
C GLN A 164 23.89 17.30 19.60
N LEU A 165 24.02 17.06 18.29
CA LEU A 165 24.41 18.11 17.34
C LEU A 165 23.34 19.21 17.24
N LEU A 166 22.06 18.83 17.27
CA LEU A 166 20.94 19.77 17.31
C LEU A 166 20.92 20.61 18.60
N ASP A 167 21.14 19.99 19.76
CA ASP A 167 21.19 20.70 21.04
C ASP A 167 22.33 21.75 21.05
N LEU A 168 23.53 21.37 20.58
CA LEU A 168 24.68 22.28 20.46
C LEU A 168 24.43 23.44 19.46
N TYR A 169 23.72 23.14 18.37
CA TYR A 169 23.36 24.13 17.37
C TYR A 169 22.38 25.18 17.91
N GLN A 170 21.35 24.73 18.64
CA GLN A 170 20.34 25.62 19.23
C GLN A 170 20.96 26.60 20.23
N ASP A 171 21.85 26.12 21.11
CA ASP A 171 22.54 26.96 22.09
C ASP A 171 23.38 28.07 21.45
N ARG A 172 24.10 27.76 20.35
CA ARG A 172 24.93 28.74 19.63
C ARG A 172 24.09 29.72 18.84
N LEU A 173 23.02 29.26 18.19
CA LEU A 173 22.08 30.12 17.49
C LEU A 173 21.43 31.13 18.44
N GLU A 174 21.08 30.70 19.65
CA GLU A 174 20.50 31.58 20.66
C GLU A 174 21.48 32.69 21.10
N LYS A 175 22.77 32.35 21.28
CA LYS A 175 23.82 33.35 21.59
C LYS A 175 24.00 34.37 20.47
N ILE A 176 24.05 33.92 19.21
CA ILE A 176 24.20 34.79 18.04
C ILE A 176 22.98 35.70 17.89
N ARG A 177 21.78 35.14 18.03
CA ARG A 177 20.51 35.87 17.96
C ARG A 177 20.46 36.99 19.01
N ARG A 178 20.82 36.71 20.27
CA ARG A 178 20.85 37.72 21.35
C ARG A 178 21.87 38.83 21.11
N ALA A 179 23.06 38.51 20.59
CA ALA A 179 24.07 39.52 20.27
C ALA A 179 23.65 40.42 19.08
N PHE A 180 22.91 39.85 18.12
CA PHE A 180 22.32 40.60 17.01
C PHE A 180 21.19 41.55 17.48
N TYR A 181 20.34 41.11 18.41
CA TYR A 181 19.30 41.96 19.01
C TYR A 181 19.87 43.22 19.66
N ALA A 182 20.92 43.10 20.46
CA ALA A 182 21.56 44.23 21.16
C ALA A 182 22.17 45.27 20.18
N TYR A 183 22.59 44.83 18.99
CA TYR A 183 23.08 45.70 17.92
C TYR A 183 21.95 46.46 17.21
N VAL A 184 20.81 45.80 16.99
CA VAL A 184 19.64 46.36 16.29
C VAL A 184 18.89 47.37 17.15
N GLU A 185 18.78 47.11 18.45
CA GLU A 185 18.14 47.99 19.45
C GLU A 185 18.81 49.37 19.55
N LYS A 186 20.08 49.49 19.11
CA LYS A 186 20.85 50.75 19.07
C LYS A 186 20.88 51.45 17.70
N ASN A 187 20.48 50.80 16.61
CA ASN A 187 20.66 51.29 15.23
C ASN A 187 19.35 51.47 14.42
N ASP A 188 18.18 51.37 15.07
CA ASP A 188 16.86 51.68 14.50
C ASP A 188 16.51 50.95 13.17
N LEU A 189 17.02 49.71 13.01
CA LEU A 189 16.70 48.80 11.89
C LEU A 189 15.49 47.89 12.19
N ALA A 190 14.51 48.41 12.93
CA ALA A 190 13.42 47.62 13.51
C ALA A 190 12.57 46.86 12.47
N GLN A 191 12.28 47.46 11.31
CA GLN A 191 11.37 46.87 10.31
C GLN A 191 11.95 45.65 9.57
N VAL A 192 13.22 45.68 9.18
CA VAL A 192 13.85 44.55 8.45
C VAL A 192 14.06 43.35 9.38
N VAL A 193 14.33 43.61 10.66
CA VAL A 193 14.56 42.58 11.67
C VAL A 193 13.25 41.95 12.12
N GLN A 194 12.18 42.73 12.28
CA GLN A 194 10.85 42.22 12.57
C GLN A 194 10.35 41.25 11.49
N VAL A 195 10.51 41.59 10.21
CA VAL A 195 10.08 40.73 9.08
C VAL A 195 10.89 39.43 9.01
N ILE A 196 12.21 39.48 9.27
CA ILE A 196 13.06 38.28 9.32
C ILE A 196 12.71 37.42 10.54
N GLU A 197 12.43 38.02 11.69
CA GLU A 197 12.00 37.31 12.90
C GLU A 197 10.65 36.63 12.75
N GLU A 198 9.66 37.33 12.20
CA GLU A 198 8.34 36.79 11.90
C GLU A 198 8.46 35.61 10.92
N SER A 199 9.36 35.69 9.94
CA SER A 199 9.61 34.62 8.97
C SER A 199 10.29 33.40 9.61
N ILE A 200 11.32 33.59 10.43
CA ILE A 200 12.05 32.49 11.10
C ILE A 200 11.21 31.85 12.20
N ALA A 201 10.48 32.66 12.98
CA ALA A 201 9.56 32.15 14.00
C ALA A 201 8.46 31.30 13.36
N SER A 202 7.87 31.80 12.28
CA SER A 202 6.85 31.06 11.51
C SER A 202 7.39 29.75 10.93
N LEU A 203 8.61 29.77 10.37
CA LEU A 203 9.27 28.54 9.87
C LEU A 203 9.48 27.50 10.97
N HIS A 204 10.04 27.91 12.11
CA HIS A 204 10.31 27.01 13.23
C HIS A 204 9.02 26.48 13.86
N ASP A 205 7.99 27.32 13.98
CA ASP A 205 6.69 26.91 14.49
C ASP A 205 6.00 25.95 13.51
N SER A 206 6.12 26.19 12.21
CA SER A 206 5.61 25.30 11.16
C SER A 206 6.31 23.94 11.19
N ALA A 207 7.64 23.91 11.29
CA ALA A 207 8.40 22.67 11.42
C ALA A 207 8.01 21.87 12.67
N LYS A 208 7.84 22.54 13.82
CA LYS A 208 7.33 21.89 15.06
C LYS A 208 5.91 21.38 14.92
N LYS A 209 5.03 22.13 14.25
CA LYS A 209 3.65 21.67 13.95
C LYS A 209 3.70 20.45 13.02
N ARG A 210 4.52 20.46 11.97
CA ARG A 210 4.73 19.32 11.06
C ARG A 210 5.17 18.07 11.80
N GLU A 211 6.19 18.16 12.65
CA GLU A 211 6.67 17.03 13.45
C GLU A 211 5.57 16.46 14.37
N LYS A 212 4.82 17.35 15.04
CA LYS A 212 3.66 16.93 15.86
C LYS A 212 2.56 16.28 15.04
N ILE A 213 2.28 16.79 13.84
CA ILE A 213 1.29 16.22 12.93
C ILE A 213 1.75 14.84 12.46
N GLU A 214 3.01 14.68 12.08
CA GLU A 214 3.58 13.42 11.63
C GLU A 214 3.56 12.36 12.74
N ALA A 215 3.93 12.74 13.97
CA ALA A 215 3.85 11.86 15.14
C ALA A 215 2.42 11.40 15.43
N LYS A 216 1.46 12.35 15.49
CA LYS A 216 0.04 12.03 15.70
C LYS A 216 -0.52 11.14 14.60
N PHE A 217 -0.20 11.45 13.34
CA PHE A 217 -0.67 10.68 12.20
C PHE A 217 -0.13 9.25 12.22
N LYS A 218 1.13 9.06 12.62
CA LYS A 218 1.74 7.73 12.74
C LYS A 218 1.09 6.89 13.85
N GLU A 219 0.87 7.49 15.02
CA GLU A 219 0.19 6.84 16.14
C GLU A 219 -1.26 6.44 15.79
N GLU A 220 -1.99 7.30 15.07
CA GLU A 220 -3.37 7.03 14.69
C GLU A 220 -3.52 5.97 13.56
N LEU A 221 -2.48 5.73 12.76
CA LEU A 221 -2.53 4.76 11.65
C LEU A 221 -2.42 3.30 12.09
N GLU A 222 -1.61 2.98 13.09
CA GLU A 222 -1.30 1.59 13.48
C GLU A 222 -2.51 0.78 13.98
N GLU A 223 -3.60 1.43 14.37
CA GLU A 223 -4.71 0.75 15.06
C GLU A 223 -5.81 0.11 14.17
N ILE A 224 -5.78 0.17 12.83
CA ILE A 224 -6.86 -0.43 11.98
C ILE A 224 -6.43 -1.63 11.13
N SER A 225 -5.15 -1.86 10.84
CA SER A 225 -4.81 -2.70 9.68
C SER A 225 -5.08 -4.20 9.84
N GLU A 226 -5.12 -4.76 11.06
CA GLU A 226 -5.20 -6.23 11.24
C GLU A 226 -6.33 -6.75 12.15
N PRO A 227 -6.69 -6.15 13.31
CA PRO A 227 -7.56 -6.82 14.27
C PRO A 227 -9.05 -6.87 13.90
N LEU A 228 -9.52 -5.94 13.04
CA LEU A 228 -10.94 -5.77 12.71
C LEU A 228 -11.31 -6.36 11.35
N ALA A 229 -10.47 -6.19 10.33
CA ALA A 229 -10.63 -6.85 9.04
C ALA A 229 -10.60 -8.38 9.19
N SER A 230 -9.70 -8.91 10.02
CA SER A 230 -9.63 -10.34 10.33
C SER A 230 -10.88 -10.87 11.03
N LYS A 231 -11.54 -10.07 11.87
CA LYS A 231 -12.81 -10.46 12.52
C LYS A 231 -13.95 -10.54 11.52
N ILE A 232 -14.05 -9.58 10.60
CA ILE A 232 -15.02 -9.61 9.50
C ILE A 232 -14.77 -10.82 8.62
N ASP A 233 -13.55 -11.04 8.16
CA ASP A 233 -13.17 -12.20 7.32
C ASP A 233 -13.53 -13.53 8.00
N LYS A 234 -13.30 -13.65 9.31
CA LYS A 234 -13.62 -14.86 10.06
C LYS A 234 -15.14 -15.10 10.13
N LYS A 235 -15.93 -14.08 10.46
CA LYS A 235 -17.40 -14.18 10.50
C LYS A 235 -18.00 -14.40 9.11
N ARG A 236 -17.44 -13.76 8.08
CA ARG A 236 -17.77 -13.95 6.68
C ARG A 236 -17.65 -15.42 6.27
N ARG A 237 -16.49 -16.03 6.51
CA ARG A 237 -16.26 -17.46 6.22
C ARG A 237 -17.28 -18.35 6.92
N GLN A 238 -17.60 -18.07 8.18
CA GLN A 238 -18.62 -18.84 8.91
C GLN A 238 -20.01 -18.75 8.27
N ILE A 239 -20.37 -17.58 7.74
CA ILE A 239 -21.64 -17.37 7.03
C ILE A 239 -21.62 -18.06 5.66
N GLU A 240 -20.55 -17.90 4.88
CA GLU A 240 -20.37 -18.55 3.58
C GLU A 240 -20.42 -20.09 3.69
N THR A 241 -19.74 -20.68 4.67
CA THR A 241 -19.78 -22.14 4.90
C THR A 241 -21.20 -22.61 5.22
N LYS A 242 -21.96 -21.85 6.02
CA LYS A 242 -23.35 -22.20 6.35
C LYS A 242 -24.28 -22.05 5.15
N ILE A 243 -24.12 -21.00 4.37
CA ILE A 243 -24.84 -20.80 3.09
C ILE A 243 -24.58 -21.99 2.16
N ASN A 244 -23.33 -22.40 2.02
CA ASN A 244 -22.95 -23.54 1.17
C ASN A 244 -23.52 -24.86 1.70
N ARG A 245 -23.46 -25.10 3.02
CA ARG A 245 -24.11 -26.28 3.63
C ARG A 245 -25.61 -26.30 3.37
N LEU A 246 -26.29 -25.16 3.54
CA LEU A 246 -27.72 -25.01 3.27
C LEU A 246 -28.07 -25.21 1.79
N ASN A 247 -27.19 -24.83 0.86
CA ASN A 247 -27.34 -25.11 -0.56
C ASN A 247 -27.19 -26.61 -0.86
N SER A 248 -26.22 -27.28 -0.22
CA SER A 248 -26.01 -28.73 -0.37
C SER A 248 -27.16 -29.57 0.19
N LEU A 249 -27.73 -29.16 1.33
CA LEU A 249 -28.90 -29.82 1.92
C LEU A 249 -30.14 -29.66 1.04
N ALA A 250 -30.30 -28.52 0.37
CA ALA A 250 -31.43 -28.27 -0.54
C ALA A 250 -31.38 -29.08 -1.84
N LEU A 251 -30.24 -29.73 -2.16
CA LEU A 251 -30.10 -30.67 -3.27
C LEU A 251 -30.55 -32.09 -2.87
N ARG A 252 -30.67 -32.38 -1.57
CA ARG A 252 -31.17 -33.64 -1.01
C ARG A 252 -32.66 -33.51 -0.68
N ASP A 253 -33.39 -34.64 -0.60
CA ASP A 253 -34.85 -34.71 -0.52
C ASP A 253 -35.49 -33.66 0.44
N ILE A 254 -36.24 -32.72 -0.14
CA ILE A 254 -36.76 -31.49 0.47
C ILE A 254 -37.71 -31.76 1.66
N ASP A 255 -38.36 -32.92 1.71
CA ASP A 255 -39.41 -33.22 2.69
C ASP A 255 -38.89 -33.78 4.03
N LYS A 256 -37.69 -34.36 4.08
CA LYS A 256 -37.14 -34.94 5.33
C LYS A 256 -36.41 -33.93 6.22
N ASP A 257 -35.93 -32.82 5.64
CA ASP A 257 -34.95 -31.94 6.30
C ASP A 257 -35.50 -30.52 6.60
N LYS A 258 -36.81 -30.29 6.45
CA LYS A 258 -37.43 -28.95 6.61
C LYS A 258 -37.11 -28.30 7.96
N LYS A 259 -37.14 -29.08 9.05
CA LYS A 259 -36.85 -28.59 10.41
C LYS A 259 -35.36 -28.25 10.58
N GLU A 260 -34.46 -29.06 10.03
CA GLU A 260 -33.01 -28.78 10.04
C GLU A 260 -32.67 -27.54 9.21
N ILE A 261 -33.37 -27.33 8.08
CA ILE A 261 -33.25 -26.13 7.25
C ILE A 261 -33.71 -24.87 8.01
N GLU A 262 -34.84 -24.93 8.73
CA GLU A 262 -35.36 -23.82 9.53
C GLU A 262 -34.40 -23.44 10.68
N GLU A 263 -33.87 -24.42 11.41
CA GLU A 263 -32.91 -24.19 12.50
C GLU A 263 -31.59 -23.56 12.00
N GLU A 264 -31.06 -24.04 10.88
CA GLU A 264 -29.85 -23.46 10.26
C GLU A 264 -30.10 -22.05 9.68
N LEU A 265 -31.31 -21.77 9.17
CA LEU A 265 -31.69 -20.42 8.71
C LEU A 265 -31.76 -19.42 9.87
N ASP A 266 -32.30 -19.80 11.03
CA ASP A 266 -32.33 -18.94 12.22
C ASP A 266 -30.92 -18.68 12.76
N LEU A 267 -30.08 -19.71 12.79
CA LEU A 267 -28.69 -19.58 13.21
C LEU A 267 -27.88 -18.69 12.24
N LEU A 268 -28.20 -18.76 10.94
CA LEU A 268 -27.60 -17.91 9.92
C LEU A 268 -28.04 -16.45 10.07
N LYS A 269 -29.33 -16.21 10.34
CA LYS A 269 -29.87 -14.88 10.61
C LYS A 269 -29.16 -14.20 11.79
N LYS A 270 -29.00 -14.93 12.91
CA LYS A 270 -28.26 -14.43 14.08
C LYS A 270 -26.80 -14.08 13.74
N ASN A 271 -26.14 -14.90 12.94
CA ASN A 271 -24.77 -14.61 12.49
C ASN A 271 -24.68 -13.35 11.62
N ILE A 272 -25.70 -13.07 10.79
CA ILE A 272 -25.79 -11.85 9.98
C ILE A 272 -26.03 -10.62 10.87
N GLU A 273 -26.87 -10.73 11.90
CA GLU A 273 -27.08 -9.68 12.90
C GLU A 273 -25.78 -9.35 13.66
N ASP A 274 -25.04 -10.35 14.13
CA ASP A 274 -23.71 -10.18 14.73
C ASP A 274 -22.73 -9.47 13.77
N LEU A 275 -22.72 -9.89 12.49
CA LEU A 275 -21.86 -9.29 11.47
C LEU A 275 -22.23 -7.82 11.26
N ASN A 276 -23.52 -7.49 11.29
CA ASN A 276 -24.02 -6.13 11.15
C ASN A 276 -23.58 -5.23 12.30
N GLU A 277 -23.53 -5.75 13.52
CA GLU A 277 -23.01 -5.00 14.66
C GLU A 277 -21.49 -4.74 14.52
N ILE A 278 -20.73 -5.76 14.14
CA ILE A 278 -19.28 -5.62 13.87
C ILE A 278 -19.04 -4.60 12.75
N PHE A 279 -19.83 -4.67 11.67
CA PHE A 279 -19.75 -3.75 10.55
C PHE A 279 -20.00 -2.30 10.97
N ASN A 280 -21.04 -2.04 11.76
CA ASN A 280 -21.37 -0.69 12.23
C ASN A 280 -20.22 -0.11 13.05
N ARG A 281 -19.62 -0.89 13.94
CA ARG A 281 -18.44 -0.47 14.72
C ARG A 281 -17.24 -0.15 13.82
N VAL A 282 -17.00 -0.93 12.77
CA VAL A 282 -15.93 -0.68 11.79
C VAL A 282 -16.21 0.58 10.97
N LYS A 283 -17.46 0.76 10.52
CA LYS A 283 -17.90 1.93 9.77
C LYS A 283 -17.73 3.21 10.59
N GLU A 284 -18.09 3.20 11.87
CA GLU A 284 -17.92 4.33 12.78
C GLU A 284 -16.44 4.69 12.95
N LYS A 285 -15.58 3.70 13.28
CA LYS A 285 -14.14 3.93 13.40
C LYS A 285 -13.50 4.45 12.11
N ALA A 286 -13.90 3.90 10.96
CA ALA A 286 -13.41 4.37 9.66
C ALA A 286 -13.85 5.82 9.39
N ASN A 287 -15.10 6.18 9.70
CA ASN A 287 -15.60 7.55 9.56
C ASN A 287 -14.87 8.53 10.48
N GLU A 288 -14.64 8.15 11.74
CA GLU A 288 -13.90 8.96 12.70
C GLU A 288 -12.50 9.29 12.17
N ARG A 289 -11.78 8.30 11.64
CA ARG A 289 -10.44 8.52 11.06
C ARG A 289 -10.44 9.32 9.77
N ILE A 290 -11.42 9.10 8.90
CA ILE A 290 -11.58 9.93 7.69
C ILE A 290 -11.80 11.38 8.11
N GLY A 291 -12.62 11.63 9.14
CA GLY A 291 -12.83 12.95 9.74
C GLY A 291 -11.55 13.55 10.32
N LYS A 292 -10.78 12.77 11.10
CA LYS A 292 -9.48 13.21 11.64
C LYS A 292 -8.50 13.55 10.51
N ALA A 293 -8.35 12.69 9.51
CA ALA A 293 -7.51 12.97 8.34
C ALA A 293 -7.93 14.26 7.63
N ASP A 294 -9.23 14.53 7.50
CA ASP A 294 -9.74 15.80 6.95
C ASP A 294 -9.37 17.01 7.81
N THR A 295 -9.49 16.91 9.14
CA THR A 295 -9.06 18.00 10.04
C THR A 295 -7.56 18.26 9.94
N ILE A 296 -6.74 17.22 9.78
CA ILE A 296 -5.29 17.37 9.64
C ILE A 296 -4.95 17.97 8.27
N ILE A 297 -5.57 17.50 7.19
CA ILE A 297 -5.39 18.06 5.84
C ILE A 297 -5.75 19.55 5.82
N ASN A 298 -6.85 19.94 6.48
CA ASN A 298 -7.26 21.34 6.55
C ASN A 298 -6.25 22.19 7.33
N LYS A 299 -5.72 21.68 8.45
CA LYS A 299 -4.65 22.37 9.20
C LYS A 299 -3.38 22.55 8.38
N ILE A 300 -2.96 21.51 7.64
CA ILE A 300 -1.81 21.62 6.73
C ILE A 300 -2.07 22.64 5.62
N ASN A 301 -3.29 22.68 5.07
CA ASN A 301 -3.64 23.68 4.04
C ASN A 301 -3.61 25.11 4.60
N GLN A 302 -4.11 25.34 5.82
CA GLN A 302 -4.04 26.64 6.49
C GLN A 302 -2.58 27.08 6.67
N GLU A 303 -1.73 26.20 7.18
CA GLU A 303 -0.31 26.48 7.37
C GLU A 303 0.42 26.79 6.05
N ILE A 304 0.08 26.06 4.97
CA ILE A 304 0.62 26.33 3.64
C ILE A 304 0.21 27.72 3.14
N GLU A 305 -1.03 28.17 3.38
CA GLU A 305 -1.47 29.50 2.96
C GLU A 305 -0.82 30.61 3.82
N GLU A 306 -0.72 30.43 5.14
CA GLU A 306 0.00 31.35 6.03
C GLU A 306 1.46 31.55 5.57
N LEU A 307 2.18 30.45 5.29
CA LEU A 307 3.55 30.51 4.79
C LEU A 307 3.65 31.17 3.40
N LYS A 308 2.66 30.99 2.53
CA LYS A 308 2.63 31.67 1.22
C LYS A 308 2.42 33.18 1.35
N GLU A 309 1.59 33.63 2.29
CA GLU A 309 1.39 35.06 2.56
C GLU A 309 2.68 35.70 3.04
N ILE A 310 3.35 35.09 4.02
CA ILE A 310 4.66 35.52 4.52
C ILE A 310 5.71 35.53 3.40
N SER A 311 5.71 34.53 2.52
CA SER A 311 6.61 34.48 1.35
C SER A 311 6.37 35.64 0.37
N LYS A 312 5.12 36.02 0.14
CA LYS A 312 4.76 37.15 -0.75
C LYS A 312 5.19 38.49 -0.16
N GLU A 313 5.00 38.69 1.14
CA GLU A 313 5.43 39.91 1.84
C GLU A 313 6.95 40.07 1.77
N ASN A 314 7.71 38.98 1.97
CA ASN A 314 9.17 38.97 1.89
C ASN A 314 9.74 39.25 0.50
N ASN A 315 9.05 38.84 -0.57
CA ASN A 315 9.50 39.08 -1.96
C ASN A 315 9.49 40.56 -2.38
N SER A 316 8.80 41.43 -1.63
CA SER A 316 8.73 42.87 -1.91
C SER A 316 9.97 43.66 -1.44
N LEU A 317 10.85 43.02 -0.65
CA LEU A 317 12.11 43.58 -0.14
C LEU A 317 13.28 42.86 -0.84
N ASN A 318 13.92 43.54 -1.81
CA ASN A 318 14.88 42.98 -2.78
C ASN A 318 16.11 42.20 -2.23
N ASP A 319 16.33 42.14 -0.91
CA ASP A 319 17.47 41.46 -0.27
C ASP A 319 17.14 40.13 0.45
N VAL A 320 15.87 39.68 0.48
CA VAL A 320 15.42 38.51 1.29
C VAL A 320 15.29 37.19 0.48
N ASN A 321 16.09 37.03 -0.58
CA ASN A 321 16.03 35.87 -1.48
C ASN A 321 16.30 34.49 -0.82
N LYS A 322 16.90 34.45 0.37
CA LYS A 322 17.21 33.19 1.08
C LYS A 322 16.08 32.71 2.02
N SER A 323 15.40 33.61 2.74
CA SER A 323 14.28 33.23 3.62
C SER A 323 13.08 32.73 2.81
N VAL A 324 12.85 33.31 1.63
CA VAL A 324 11.82 32.86 0.67
C VAL A 324 12.06 31.41 0.26
N LYS A 325 13.31 31.01 -0.04
CA LYS A 325 13.65 29.62 -0.39
C LYS A 325 13.40 28.62 0.75
N LEU A 326 13.64 29.01 2.00
CA LEU A 326 13.37 28.16 3.17
C LEU A 326 11.86 27.95 3.36
N ILE A 327 11.06 29.00 3.16
CA ILE A 327 9.60 28.93 3.20
C ILE A 327 9.06 28.04 2.06
N GLU A 328 9.62 28.16 0.85
CA GLU A 328 9.26 27.29 -0.27
C GLU A 328 9.58 25.82 -0.01
N ASN A 329 10.72 25.53 0.64
CA ASN A 329 11.07 24.16 1.03
C ASN A 329 10.08 23.60 2.06
N GLU A 330 9.74 24.39 3.10
CA GLU A 330 8.75 24.00 4.12
C GLU A 330 7.37 23.71 3.50
N ILE A 331 6.91 24.58 2.59
CA ILE A 331 5.68 24.38 1.82
C ILE A 331 5.74 23.06 1.03
N SER A 332 6.89 22.72 0.44
CA SER A 332 7.09 21.46 -0.28
C SER A 332 6.95 20.25 0.64
N GLN A 333 7.58 20.30 1.83
CA GLN A 333 7.49 19.24 2.83
C GLN A 333 6.05 19.04 3.34
N LEU A 334 5.34 20.14 3.66
CA LEU A 334 3.93 20.11 4.04
C LEU A 334 3.04 19.54 2.94
N LYS A 335 3.29 19.89 1.67
CA LYS A 335 2.59 19.28 0.52
C LYS A 335 2.85 17.78 0.42
N GLY A 336 4.07 17.33 0.66
CA GLY A 336 4.45 15.92 0.71
C GLY A 336 3.68 15.17 1.80
N LEU A 337 3.67 15.70 3.03
CA LEU A 337 2.92 15.14 4.15
C LEU A 337 1.41 15.08 3.87
N ARG A 338 0.84 16.17 3.32
CA ARG A 338 -0.57 16.21 2.89
C ARG A 338 -0.88 15.11 1.88
N SER A 339 0.02 14.86 0.93
CA SER A 339 -0.16 13.80 -0.07
C SER A 339 -0.18 12.42 0.59
N LYS A 340 0.74 12.14 1.54
CA LYS A 340 0.77 10.89 2.29
C LYS A 340 -0.53 10.65 3.05
N ILE A 341 -1.02 11.67 3.78
CA ILE A 341 -2.27 11.59 4.55
C ILE A 341 -3.48 11.36 3.62
N LYS A 342 -3.50 12.03 2.47
CA LYS A 342 -4.58 11.86 1.49
C LYS A 342 -4.61 10.45 0.91
N ASN A 343 -3.46 9.86 0.59
CA ASN A 343 -3.38 8.49 0.08
C ASN A 343 -3.93 7.49 1.11
N GLU A 344 -3.52 7.60 2.37
CA GLU A 344 -4.03 6.75 3.45
C GLU A 344 -5.54 6.95 3.71
N LYS A 345 -6.04 8.19 3.64
CA LYS A 345 -7.48 8.47 3.71
C LYS A 345 -8.24 7.71 2.62
N GLU A 346 -7.74 7.74 1.39
CA GLU A 346 -8.36 7.01 0.28
C GLU A 346 -8.26 5.49 0.48
N ARG A 347 -7.14 4.99 1.03
CA ARG A 347 -7.00 3.57 1.41
C ARG A 347 -8.06 3.14 2.43
N ILE A 348 -8.28 3.91 3.49
CA ILE A 348 -9.33 3.64 4.50
C ILE A 348 -10.72 3.65 3.86
N LYS A 349 -11.01 4.61 2.97
CA LYS A 349 -12.29 4.65 2.24
C LYS A 349 -12.49 3.41 1.36
N ARG A 350 -11.46 2.97 0.64
CA ARG A 350 -11.49 1.76 -0.19
C ARG A 350 -11.82 0.54 0.67
N GLN A 351 -11.14 0.36 1.79
CA GLN A 351 -11.40 -0.73 2.74
C GLN A 351 -12.84 -0.69 3.27
N LYS A 352 -13.32 0.48 3.70
CA LYS A 352 -14.71 0.68 4.17
C LYS A 352 -15.72 0.30 3.10
N ASN A 353 -15.52 0.74 1.85
CA ASN A 353 -16.43 0.45 0.74
C ASN A 353 -16.43 -1.04 0.39
N ARG A 354 -15.27 -1.69 0.43
CA ARG A 354 -15.15 -3.14 0.24
C ARG A 354 -15.95 -3.90 1.29
N ILE A 355 -15.76 -3.58 2.57
CA ILE A 355 -16.50 -4.23 3.65
C ILE A 355 -18.02 -3.98 3.51
N LYS A 356 -18.43 -2.79 3.08
CA LYS A 356 -19.85 -2.49 2.81
C LYS A 356 -20.41 -3.38 1.69
N ALA A 357 -19.68 -3.52 0.59
CA ALA A 357 -20.06 -4.37 -0.53
C ALA A 357 -20.12 -5.85 -0.11
N GLU A 358 -19.16 -6.31 0.70
CA GLU A 358 -19.16 -7.67 1.28
C GLU A 358 -20.42 -7.92 2.12
N LYS A 359 -20.79 -6.96 2.98
CA LYS A 359 -22.01 -7.04 3.80
C LYS A 359 -23.26 -7.14 2.91
N GLU A 360 -23.42 -6.21 1.97
CA GLU A 360 -24.59 -6.17 1.09
C GLU A 360 -24.75 -7.45 0.26
N ASN A 361 -23.64 -8.04 -0.17
CA ASN A 361 -23.65 -9.32 -0.87
C ASN A 361 -24.10 -10.48 0.02
N ILE A 362 -23.63 -10.53 1.27
CA ILE A 362 -24.06 -11.56 2.22
C ILE A 362 -25.56 -11.45 2.52
N GLU A 363 -26.06 -10.22 2.74
CA GLU A 363 -27.49 -9.96 2.97
C GLU A 363 -28.33 -10.37 1.75
N GLU A 364 -27.89 -10.02 0.54
CA GLU A 364 -28.55 -10.41 -0.71
C GLU A 364 -28.59 -11.94 -0.89
N LYS A 365 -27.46 -12.64 -0.69
CA LYS A 365 -27.42 -14.11 -0.76
C LYS A 365 -28.35 -14.76 0.26
N PHE A 366 -28.44 -14.20 1.46
CA PHE A 366 -29.36 -14.68 2.48
C PHE A 366 -30.82 -14.48 2.09
N ASP A 367 -31.18 -13.30 1.58
CA ASP A 367 -32.54 -13.00 1.14
C ASP A 367 -32.96 -13.85 -0.07
N GLU A 368 -32.07 -14.04 -1.05
CA GLU A 368 -32.29 -14.94 -2.18
C GLU A 368 -32.51 -16.39 -1.72
N MET A 369 -31.69 -16.87 -0.79
CA MET A 369 -31.84 -18.20 -0.21
C MET A 369 -33.17 -18.33 0.55
N ARG A 370 -33.51 -17.34 1.36
CA ARG A 370 -34.74 -17.32 2.15
C ARG A 370 -35.97 -17.32 1.25
N ASN A 371 -35.99 -16.47 0.23
CA ASN A 371 -37.11 -16.36 -0.71
C ASN A 371 -37.25 -17.59 -1.60
N SER A 372 -36.15 -18.16 -2.09
CA SER A 372 -36.17 -19.38 -2.91
C SER A 372 -36.62 -20.63 -2.13
N LYS A 373 -36.39 -20.67 -0.81
CA LYS A 373 -36.82 -21.79 0.04
C LYS A 373 -38.24 -21.64 0.58
N LEU A 374 -38.68 -20.43 0.90
CA LEU A 374 -40.06 -20.17 1.39
C LEU A 374 -41.10 -20.22 0.26
N ASN A 375 -40.76 -19.83 -0.98
CA ASN A 375 -41.69 -19.82 -2.10
C ASN A 375 -41.84 -21.17 -2.83
N LYS A 376 -41.10 -22.21 -2.42
CA LYS A 376 -41.21 -23.58 -2.97
C LYS A 376 -42.38 -24.39 -2.41
N GLY A 377 -43.32 -23.75 -1.70
CA GLY A 377 -44.55 -24.39 -1.23
C GLY A 377 -45.58 -24.72 -2.32
N ASN A 378 -45.46 -24.22 -3.57
CA ASN A 378 -46.56 -24.29 -4.54
C ASN A 378 -46.21 -24.55 -6.02
N LYS A 379 -44.98 -24.94 -6.39
CA LYS A 379 -44.68 -25.37 -7.77
C LYS A 379 -44.00 -26.74 -7.75
N LYS A 380 -44.58 -27.72 -8.46
CA LYS A 380 -43.96 -29.01 -8.78
C LYS A 380 -42.55 -28.75 -9.33
N VAL A 381 -41.52 -28.96 -8.52
CA VAL A 381 -40.12 -28.76 -8.90
C VAL A 381 -39.71 -29.91 -9.83
N LYS A 382 -39.39 -29.61 -11.09
CA LYS A 382 -38.54 -30.49 -11.90
C LYS A 382 -37.22 -30.64 -11.13
N LYS A 383 -36.82 -31.86 -10.76
CA LYS A 383 -35.61 -32.15 -9.97
C LYS A 383 -34.37 -31.63 -10.71
N GLY A 384 -33.77 -30.50 -10.31
CA GLY A 384 -32.54 -29.95 -10.91
C GLY A 384 -32.26 -28.48 -10.54
N VAL A 385 -31.02 -28.02 -10.71
CA VAL A 385 -30.62 -26.60 -10.56
C VAL A 385 -30.62 -25.92 -11.93
N GLU A 386 -31.13 -24.69 -12.02
CA GLU A 386 -31.05 -23.87 -13.25
C GLU A 386 -29.60 -23.77 -13.75
N GLY A 387 -29.35 -24.27 -14.95
CA GLY A 387 -28.02 -24.57 -15.47
C GLY A 387 -27.32 -23.40 -16.16
N ARG A 388 -28.03 -22.31 -16.49
CA ARG A 388 -27.50 -21.18 -17.29
C ARG A 388 -26.19 -20.62 -16.74
N ARG A 389 -26.05 -20.48 -15.42
CA ARG A 389 -24.83 -19.96 -14.77
C ARG A 389 -23.96 -21.04 -14.13
N VAL A 390 -24.36 -22.29 -14.19
CA VAL A 390 -23.60 -23.39 -13.60
C VAL A 390 -22.36 -23.65 -14.45
N ILE A 391 -21.19 -23.47 -13.83
CA ILE A 391 -19.89 -23.80 -14.39
C ILE A 391 -19.25 -24.84 -13.47
N THR A 392 -18.86 -25.99 -14.01
CA THR A 392 -18.20 -27.05 -13.23
C THR A 392 -16.73 -26.72 -12.99
N SER A 393 -16.11 -27.36 -12.00
CA SER A 393 -14.67 -27.17 -11.70
C SER A 393 -13.77 -27.44 -12.91
N GLU A 394 -14.05 -28.51 -13.65
CA GLU A 394 -13.28 -28.87 -14.84
C GLU A 394 -13.48 -27.85 -15.98
N MET A 395 -14.70 -27.32 -16.17
CA MET A 395 -14.96 -26.23 -17.11
C MET A 395 -14.22 -24.96 -16.71
N ALA A 396 -14.32 -24.54 -15.44
CA ALA A 396 -13.67 -23.35 -14.93
C ALA A 396 -12.15 -23.40 -15.10
N ARG A 397 -11.55 -24.57 -14.88
CA ARG A 397 -10.12 -24.80 -15.09
C ARG A 397 -9.72 -24.64 -16.56
N LEU A 398 -10.51 -25.21 -17.48
CA LEU A 398 -10.26 -25.11 -18.91
C LEU A 398 -10.43 -23.67 -19.41
N ILE A 399 -11.50 -22.99 -19.00
CA ILE A 399 -11.77 -21.58 -19.30
C ILE A 399 -10.62 -20.71 -18.79
N GLU A 400 -10.16 -20.92 -17.54
CA GLU A 400 -9.04 -20.21 -16.94
C GLU A 400 -7.75 -20.37 -17.77
N MET A 401 -7.38 -21.60 -18.09
CA MET A 401 -6.17 -21.90 -18.87
C MET A 401 -6.24 -21.31 -20.28
N ASN A 402 -7.40 -21.44 -20.95
CA ASN A 402 -7.62 -20.92 -22.29
C ASN A 402 -7.51 -19.39 -22.32
N TYR A 403 -8.14 -18.71 -21.37
CA TYR A 403 -8.11 -17.25 -21.29
C TYR A 403 -6.68 -16.72 -21.09
N ILE A 404 -5.96 -17.23 -20.08
CA ILE A 404 -4.58 -16.78 -19.80
C ILE A 404 -3.63 -17.10 -20.96
N THR A 405 -3.70 -18.31 -21.52
CA THR A 405 -2.85 -18.69 -22.66
C THR A 405 -3.07 -17.79 -23.86
N ARG A 406 -4.31 -17.38 -24.12
CA ARG A 406 -4.65 -16.48 -25.23
C ARG A 406 -4.18 -15.06 -24.97
N PHE A 407 -4.36 -14.56 -23.75
CA PHE A 407 -3.80 -13.28 -23.34
C PHE A 407 -2.27 -13.25 -23.55
N ASP A 408 -1.58 -14.30 -23.11
CA ASP A 408 -0.12 -14.43 -23.29
C ASP A 408 0.25 -14.44 -24.77
N ARG A 409 -0.46 -15.21 -25.61
CA ARG A 409 -0.22 -15.25 -27.06
C ARG A 409 -0.43 -13.90 -27.73
N LYS A 410 -1.49 -13.16 -27.35
CA LYS A 410 -1.75 -11.81 -27.87
C LYS A 410 -0.61 -10.88 -27.50
N LEU A 411 -0.18 -10.90 -26.24
CA LEU A 411 0.86 -10.00 -25.76
C LEU A 411 2.24 -10.30 -26.34
N HIS A 412 2.57 -11.58 -26.56
CA HIS A 412 3.77 -12.00 -27.27
C HIS A 412 3.74 -11.71 -28.78
N GLY A 413 2.55 -11.53 -29.35
CA GLY A 413 2.36 -11.18 -30.77
C GLY A 413 2.22 -9.69 -31.04
N LEU A 414 2.30 -8.83 -30.02
CA LEU A 414 2.28 -7.38 -30.19
C LEU A 414 3.69 -6.84 -30.45
N ASP A 415 3.78 -5.95 -31.44
CA ASP A 415 4.98 -5.16 -31.70
C ASP A 415 5.00 -3.85 -30.91
N GLU A 416 3.82 -3.33 -30.54
CA GLU A 416 3.65 -2.04 -29.89
C GLU A 416 2.55 -2.08 -28.83
N ILE A 417 2.70 -1.28 -27.77
CA ILE A 417 1.67 -1.10 -26.74
C ILE A 417 1.59 0.35 -26.27
N LYS A 418 0.37 0.84 -26.03
CA LYS A 418 0.16 2.22 -25.56
C LYS A 418 0.36 2.33 -24.05
N THR A 419 1.33 3.13 -23.63
CA THR A 419 1.56 3.51 -22.22
C THR A 419 0.99 4.90 -21.93
N PRO A 420 0.92 5.35 -20.66
CA PRO A 420 0.48 6.70 -20.30
C PRO A 420 1.25 7.81 -21.02
N ASP A 421 2.55 7.61 -21.19
CA ASP A 421 3.46 8.66 -21.67
C ASP A 421 3.77 8.52 -23.16
N ARG A 422 3.75 7.30 -23.72
CA ARG A 422 4.19 7.05 -25.09
C ARG A 422 3.59 5.78 -25.71
N LEU A 423 3.97 5.52 -26.95
CA LEU A 423 3.87 4.20 -27.55
C LEU A 423 5.17 3.45 -27.23
N PHE A 424 5.08 2.24 -26.72
CA PHE A 424 6.23 1.41 -26.37
C PHE A 424 6.39 0.28 -27.41
N GLU A 425 7.51 0.30 -28.13
CA GLU A 425 7.89 -0.77 -29.05
C GLU A 425 8.47 -1.96 -28.27
N ILE A 426 7.96 -3.16 -28.55
CA ILE A 426 8.30 -4.39 -27.87
C ILE A 426 9.35 -5.13 -28.69
N SER A 427 10.60 -5.11 -28.22
CA SER A 427 11.66 -5.88 -28.87
C SER A 427 11.45 -7.40 -28.73
N LYS A 428 11.89 -8.15 -29.74
CA LYS A 428 11.76 -9.61 -29.75
C LYS A 428 12.44 -10.24 -28.53
N GLY A 429 11.66 -10.92 -27.69
CA GLY A 429 12.14 -11.56 -26.47
C GLY A 429 12.14 -10.67 -25.23
N TYR A 430 11.71 -9.40 -25.31
CA TYR A 430 11.59 -8.48 -24.18
C TYR A 430 10.86 -9.09 -22.99
N TRP A 431 9.75 -9.79 -23.24
CA TRP A 431 8.92 -10.38 -22.20
C TRP A 431 9.57 -11.50 -21.38
N LYS A 432 10.68 -12.11 -21.84
CA LYS A 432 11.31 -13.24 -21.12
C LYS A 432 11.74 -12.87 -19.70
N ASP A 433 12.23 -11.65 -19.51
CA ASP A 433 12.69 -11.15 -18.21
C ASP A 433 11.67 -10.21 -17.53
N HIS A 434 10.56 -9.93 -18.21
CA HIS A 434 9.57 -8.93 -17.80
C HIS A 434 8.15 -9.52 -17.70
N SER A 435 8.04 -10.84 -17.55
CA SER A 435 6.76 -11.53 -17.37
C SER A 435 6.86 -12.60 -16.29
N TYR A 436 5.76 -12.82 -15.58
CA TYR A 436 5.64 -13.91 -14.63
C TYR A 436 4.17 -14.26 -14.37
N HIS A 437 3.93 -15.51 -13.97
CA HIS A 437 2.61 -15.99 -13.59
C HIS A 437 2.46 -16.10 -12.07
N LYS A 438 1.26 -15.84 -11.57
CA LYS A 438 0.86 -16.09 -10.18
C LYS A 438 -0.40 -16.96 -10.15
N ASP A 439 -0.54 -17.80 -9.14
CA ASP A 439 -1.75 -18.59 -8.89
C ASP A 439 -2.08 -18.67 -7.40
N LYS A 440 -3.27 -19.20 -7.06
CA LYS A 440 -3.76 -19.44 -5.70
C LYS A 440 -3.83 -20.93 -5.37
N LYS A 441 -2.93 -21.77 -5.89
CA LYS A 441 -2.89 -23.22 -5.57
C LYS A 441 -2.80 -23.49 -4.06
N SER A 442 -2.10 -22.64 -3.32
CA SER A 442 -2.00 -22.74 -1.85
C SER A 442 -3.37 -22.69 -1.17
N LYS A 443 -4.30 -21.86 -1.65
CA LYS A 443 -5.64 -21.73 -1.08
C LYS A 443 -6.44 -23.04 -1.20
N ILE A 444 -6.28 -23.78 -2.29
CA ILE A 444 -6.93 -25.10 -2.47
C ILE A 444 -6.30 -26.14 -1.55
N ASN A 445 -4.98 -26.10 -1.40
CA ASN A 445 -4.28 -26.97 -0.45
C ASN A 445 -4.73 -26.72 1.00
N ASP A 446 -4.99 -25.46 1.36
CA ASP A 446 -5.47 -25.09 2.68
C ASP A 446 -6.92 -25.53 2.92
N LEU A 447 -7.79 -25.45 1.90
CA LEU A 447 -9.15 -26.00 1.97
C LEU A 447 -9.11 -27.52 2.18
N ARG A 448 -8.23 -28.22 1.45
CA ARG A 448 -8.01 -29.67 1.61
C ARG A 448 -7.52 -30.06 3.01
N ARG A 449 -6.61 -29.28 3.59
CA ARG A 449 -6.08 -29.58 4.95
C ARG A 449 -7.14 -29.46 6.04
N LYS A 450 -8.24 -28.75 5.79
CA LYS A 450 -9.32 -28.51 6.76
C LYS A 450 -10.43 -29.55 6.71
N GLU A 451 -10.52 -30.35 5.65
CA GLU A 451 -11.52 -31.41 5.51
C GLU A 451 -10.85 -32.78 5.35
N GLU A 452 -10.93 -33.61 6.40
CA GLU A 452 -10.41 -34.99 6.41
C GLU A 452 -11.32 -36.00 5.67
N SER A 453 -12.43 -35.58 5.07
CA SER A 453 -13.47 -36.49 4.55
C SER A 453 -13.58 -36.56 3.02
N LYS A 454 -13.16 -37.71 2.47
CA LYS A 454 -13.73 -38.44 1.30
C LYS A 454 -14.10 -37.65 0.00
N ILE A 455 -13.21 -36.84 -0.57
CA ILE A 455 -13.36 -36.37 -1.97
C ILE A 455 -12.07 -36.62 -2.78
N ASP A 456 -12.26 -37.04 -4.03
CA ASP A 456 -11.26 -37.58 -4.97
C ASP A 456 -9.97 -36.74 -5.06
N ARG A 457 -8.81 -37.40 -4.94
CA ARG A 457 -7.48 -36.81 -4.68
C ARG A 457 -6.84 -36.13 -5.91
N LYS A 458 -7.60 -35.82 -6.96
CA LYS A 458 -7.04 -35.32 -8.23
C LYS A 458 -6.93 -33.79 -8.26
N HIS A 459 -5.73 -33.28 -7.96
CA HIS A 459 -5.33 -31.87 -8.06
C HIS A 459 -5.57 -31.20 -9.43
N LYS A 460 -5.75 -31.97 -10.51
CA LYS A 460 -5.82 -31.45 -11.89
C LYS A 460 -7.18 -30.85 -12.29
N LYS A 461 -8.22 -31.03 -11.48
CA LYS A 461 -9.60 -30.65 -11.86
C LYS A 461 -10.04 -29.25 -11.43
N TYR A 462 -9.36 -28.63 -10.47
CA TYR A 462 -9.80 -27.36 -9.88
C TYR A 462 -9.12 -26.14 -10.51
N PRO A 463 -9.85 -25.02 -10.73
CA PRO A 463 -9.27 -23.75 -11.15
C PRO A 463 -8.34 -23.19 -10.08
N THR A 464 -7.41 -22.30 -10.43
CA THR A 464 -6.36 -21.81 -9.50
C THR A 464 -6.32 -20.29 -9.33
N ASN A 465 -7.21 -19.54 -9.98
CA ASN A 465 -7.14 -18.07 -10.09
C ASN A 465 -5.78 -17.58 -10.60
N GLN A 466 -5.38 -18.15 -11.74
CA GLN A 466 -4.16 -17.82 -12.46
C GLN A 466 -4.21 -16.36 -12.93
N SER A 467 -3.03 -15.76 -12.90
CA SER A 467 -2.79 -14.41 -13.40
C SER A 467 -1.46 -14.40 -14.15
N SER A 468 -1.41 -13.62 -15.21
CA SER A 468 -0.23 -13.37 -16.02
C SER A 468 0.08 -11.88 -15.96
N ILE A 469 1.30 -11.55 -15.57
CA ILE A 469 1.73 -10.18 -15.28
C ILE A 469 2.94 -9.85 -16.12
N TYR A 470 2.89 -8.69 -16.77
CA TYR A 470 3.92 -8.16 -17.64
C TYR A 470 4.32 -6.74 -17.22
N GLU A 471 5.61 -6.43 -17.29
CA GLU A 471 6.18 -5.19 -16.78
C GLU A 471 6.89 -4.39 -17.89
N ILE A 472 6.49 -3.14 -18.05
CA ILE A 472 7.18 -2.17 -18.91
C ILE A 472 8.07 -1.31 -18.02
N VAL A 473 9.36 -1.28 -18.34
CA VAL A 473 10.37 -0.58 -17.55
C VAL A 473 10.91 0.58 -18.37
N SER A 474 10.87 1.78 -17.80
CA SER A 474 11.54 2.95 -18.35
C SER A 474 12.92 3.13 -17.73
N THR A 475 13.88 3.53 -18.55
CA THR A 475 15.16 4.06 -18.08
C THR A 475 15.04 5.56 -17.97
N ASN A 476 15.05 6.09 -16.75
CA ASN A 476 15.08 7.54 -16.54
C ASN A 476 16.54 8.06 -16.54
N PHE A 477 16.66 9.36 -16.84
CA PHE A 477 17.85 10.21 -17.03
C PHE A 477 19.21 9.57 -16.66
N LEU A 478 20.13 9.51 -17.63
CA LEU A 478 21.51 8.97 -17.52
C LEU A 478 21.66 7.45 -17.26
N GLY A 479 20.58 6.65 -17.27
CA GLY A 479 20.68 5.19 -17.22
C GLY A 479 21.00 4.61 -15.84
N PHE A 480 20.94 5.43 -14.78
CA PHE A 480 21.25 5.03 -13.41
C PHE A 480 20.06 4.44 -12.63
N SER A 481 18.82 4.62 -13.11
CA SER A 481 17.63 4.01 -12.48
C SER A 481 16.66 3.44 -13.52
N LYS A 482 16.27 2.17 -13.30
CA LYS A 482 15.18 1.49 -14.00
C LYS A 482 13.91 1.65 -13.17
N GLY A 483 12.95 2.42 -13.67
CA GLY A 483 11.63 2.59 -13.05
C GLY A 483 10.58 1.74 -13.76
N LYS A 484 9.61 1.19 -13.03
CA LYS A 484 8.47 0.53 -13.68
C LYS A 484 7.56 1.62 -14.25
N GLU A 485 7.43 1.67 -15.57
CA GLU A 485 6.54 2.61 -16.25
C GLU A 485 5.08 2.13 -16.12
N MET A 486 4.85 0.85 -16.43
CA MET A 486 3.52 0.28 -16.47
C MET A 486 3.54 -1.23 -16.15
N VAL A 487 2.50 -1.71 -15.48
CA VAL A 487 2.24 -3.13 -15.26
C VAL A 487 0.93 -3.52 -15.95
N ILE A 488 0.95 -4.66 -16.65
CA ILE A 488 -0.21 -5.21 -17.34
C ILE A 488 -0.51 -6.56 -16.70
N GLU A 489 -1.72 -6.75 -16.19
CA GLU A 489 -2.15 -8.00 -15.57
C GLU A 489 -3.44 -8.49 -16.20
N ALA A 490 -3.46 -9.75 -16.64
CA ALA A 490 -4.70 -10.49 -16.85
C ALA A 490 -4.85 -11.52 -15.74
N ARG A 491 -6.04 -11.57 -15.15
CA ARG A 491 -6.36 -12.42 -14.01
C ARG A 491 -7.70 -13.10 -14.20
N VAL A 492 -7.82 -14.34 -13.73
CA VAL A 492 -9.10 -15.04 -13.62
C VAL A 492 -9.57 -15.09 -12.17
N HIS A 493 -10.83 -14.77 -11.94
CA HIS A 493 -11.48 -14.87 -10.64
C HIS A 493 -12.50 -16.02 -10.62
N ASN A 494 -12.17 -17.06 -9.85
CA ASN A 494 -13.09 -18.13 -9.48
C ASN A 494 -13.34 -18.11 -7.97
N ASN A 495 -14.57 -18.42 -7.56
CA ASN A 495 -14.88 -18.76 -6.19
C ASN A 495 -14.41 -20.21 -5.90
N LEU A 496 -13.12 -20.34 -5.55
CA LEU A 496 -12.46 -21.63 -5.31
C LEU A 496 -13.15 -22.48 -4.23
N GLU A 497 -13.84 -21.85 -3.28
CA GLU A 497 -14.54 -22.55 -2.20
C GLU A 497 -15.80 -23.25 -2.71
N ASN A 498 -16.59 -22.58 -3.56
CA ASN A 498 -17.76 -23.19 -4.20
C ASN A 498 -17.36 -24.39 -5.06
N TYR A 499 -16.29 -24.27 -5.85
CA TYR A 499 -15.79 -25.39 -6.66
C TYR A 499 -15.31 -26.56 -5.80
N TYR A 500 -14.67 -26.28 -4.67
CA TYR A 500 -14.18 -27.31 -3.77
C TYR A 500 -15.32 -28.05 -3.04
N LEU A 501 -16.32 -27.31 -2.54
CA LEU A 501 -17.43 -27.87 -1.76
C LEU A 501 -18.53 -28.51 -2.63
N ASN A 502 -18.88 -27.88 -3.75
CA ASN A 502 -20.04 -28.26 -4.56
C ASN A 502 -19.66 -28.90 -5.91
N GLY A 503 -18.39 -28.85 -6.31
CA GLY A 503 -17.94 -29.30 -7.64
C GLY A 503 -18.25 -28.33 -8.79
N PHE A 504 -19.09 -27.32 -8.56
CA PHE A 504 -19.46 -26.27 -9.50
C PHE A 504 -19.65 -24.90 -8.79
N SER A 505 -19.71 -23.82 -9.58
CA SER A 505 -20.15 -22.50 -9.12
C SER A 505 -21.22 -21.96 -10.06
N LYS A 506 -22.22 -21.28 -9.47
CA LYS A 506 -23.27 -20.55 -10.20
C LYS A 506 -23.33 -19.06 -9.88
N GLU A 507 -22.56 -18.64 -8.87
CA GLU A 507 -22.59 -17.28 -8.36
C GLU A 507 -21.68 -16.40 -9.24
N PRO A 508 -22.19 -15.28 -9.78
CA PRO A 508 -21.35 -14.33 -10.50
C PRO A 508 -20.42 -13.61 -9.53
N ALA A 509 -19.29 -13.11 -10.05
CA ALA A 509 -18.37 -12.27 -9.30
C ALA A 509 -19.03 -10.96 -8.90
N ASP A 510 -18.81 -10.53 -7.65
CA ASP A 510 -19.51 -9.39 -7.07
C ASP A 510 -18.63 -8.14 -6.91
N LEU A 511 -19.23 -7.08 -6.35
CA LEU A 511 -18.54 -5.81 -6.12
C LEU A 511 -17.42 -5.92 -5.07
N SER A 512 -17.57 -6.81 -4.09
CA SER A 512 -16.55 -7.07 -3.09
C SER A 512 -15.31 -7.69 -3.74
N ASP A 513 -15.52 -8.70 -4.59
CA ASP A 513 -14.44 -9.35 -5.35
C ASP A 513 -13.70 -8.34 -6.22
N LEU A 514 -14.45 -7.46 -6.90
CA LEU A 514 -13.89 -6.38 -7.70
C LEU A 514 -13.00 -5.45 -6.85
N LEU A 515 -13.55 -4.93 -5.73
CA LEU A 515 -12.85 -3.99 -4.87
C LEU A 515 -11.60 -4.60 -4.22
N PHE A 516 -11.58 -5.91 -3.96
CA PHE A 516 -10.39 -6.63 -3.51
C PHE A 516 -9.24 -6.51 -4.53
N TYR A 517 -9.49 -6.81 -5.80
CA TYR A 517 -8.44 -6.75 -6.82
C TYR A 517 -8.04 -5.32 -7.17
N VAL A 518 -9.01 -4.41 -7.29
CA VAL A 518 -8.76 -2.99 -7.54
C VAL A 518 -7.93 -2.38 -6.42
N GLY A 519 -8.24 -2.66 -5.16
CA GLY A 519 -7.47 -2.18 -4.01
C GLY A 519 -6.00 -2.59 -4.07
N ASN A 520 -5.74 -3.88 -4.33
CA ASN A 520 -4.37 -4.41 -4.42
C ASN A 520 -3.58 -3.79 -5.60
N ALA A 521 -4.24 -3.56 -6.74
CA ALA A 521 -3.60 -2.96 -7.90
C ALA A 521 -3.28 -1.47 -7.67
N ILE A 522 -4.17 -0.73 -7.01
CA ILE A 522 -3.92 0.68 -6.64
C ILE A 522 -2.77 0.78 -5.66
N ASP A 523 -2.80 0.00 -4.58
CA ASP A 523 -1.74 0.03 -3.56
C ASP A 523 -0.37 -0.29 -4.22
N PHE A 524 -0.31 -1.27 -5.13
CA PHE A 524 0.90 -1.56 -5.89
C PHE A 524 1.35 -0.39 -6.80
N ALA A 525 0.41 0.24 -7.51
CA ALA A 525 0.68 1.35 -8.42
C ALA A 525 1.14 2.63 -7.69
N GLU A 526 0.59 2.87 -6.50
CA GLU A 526 0.99 3.97 -5.62
C GLU A 526 2.38 3.72 -5.03
N ASP A 527 2.66 2.50 -4.54
CA ASP A 527 3.95 2.14 -3.92
C ASP A 527 5.13 2.16 -4.90
N ARG A 528 4.89 1.80 -6.17
CA ARG A 528 5.93 1.66 -7.20
C ARG A 528 5.99 2.79 -8.22
N ASP A 529 5.18 3.82 -8.03
CA ASP A 529 5.09 4.97 -8.91
C ASP A 529 4.85 4.62 -10.39
N CYS A 530 3.99 3.63 -10.66
CA CYS A 530 3.73 3.12 -12.01
C CYS A 530 2.24 3.14 -12.37
N HIS A 531 1.92 3.02 -13.66
CA HIS A 531 0.55 2.81 -14.11
C HIS A 531 0.18 1.32 -14.13
N TYR A 532 -1.05 0.97 -13.82
CA TYR A 532 -1.51 -0.41 -13.74
C TYR A 532 -2.69 -0.63 -14.71
N LEU A 533 -2.54 -1.56 -15.64
CA LEU A 533 -3.57 -2.01 -16.57
C LEU A 533 -4.05 -3.40 -16.15
N LEU A 534 -5.25 -3.47 -15.59
CA LEU A 534 -5.79 -4.69 -14.98
C LEU A 534 -7.01 -5.20 -15.75
N GLY A 535 -6.92 -6.44 -16.25
CA GLY A 535 -8.03 -7.23 -16.77
C GLY A 535 -8.45 -8.33 -15.79
N ILE A 536 -9.70 -8.33 -15.36
CA ILE A 536 -10.26 -9.35 -14.46
C ILE A 536 -11.36 -10.13 -15.18
N ALA A 537 -11.12 -11.41 -15.44
CA ALA A 537 -12.06 -12.30 -16.08
C ALA A 537 -12.82 -13.15 -15.06
N SER A 538 -14.14 -13.26 -15.23
CA SER A 538 -15.01 -14.09 -14.40
C SER A 538 -15.64 -15.21 -15.23
N PRO A 539 -15.31 -16.50 -14.98
CA PRO A 539 -15.96 -17.63 -15.63
C PRO A 539 -17.44 -17.77 -15.34
N THR A 540 -17.93 -17.21 -14.22
CA THR A 540 -19.35 -17.17 -13.86
C THR A 540 -20.03 -15.83 -14.19
N GLY A 541 -19.33 -14.95 -14.91
CA GLY A 541 -19.78 -13.61 -15.24
C GLY A 541 -19.77 -12.64 -14.06
N TRP A 542 -20.20 -11.40 -14.29
CA TRP A 542 -20.26 -10.33 -13.28
C TRP A 542 -21.70 -10.06 -12.82
N SER A 543 -21.87 -9.73 -11.54
CA SER A 543 -23.19 -9.42 -10.99
C SER A 543 -23.78 -8.15 -11.61
N LYS A 544 -25.12 -8.05 -11.65
CA LYS A 544 -25.82 -6.88 -12.21
C LYS A 544 -25.35 -5.56 -11.58
N LYS A 545 -25.15 -5.56 -10.25
CA LYS A 545 -24.62 -4.40 -9.50
C LYS A 545 -23.25 -3.94 -10.03
N VAL A 546 -22.38 -4.86 -10.41
CA VAL A 546 -21.08 -4.52 -11.02
C VAL A 546 -21.28 -3.94 -12.41
N LYS A 547 -22.12 -4.56 -13.25
CA LYS A 547 -22.43 -4.05 -14.61
C LYS A 547 -23.01 -2.64 -14.57
N GLU A 548 -24.01 -2.40 -13.73
CA GLU A 548 -24.64 -1.08 -13.54
C GLU A 548 -23.64 -0.01 -13.09
N GLN A 549 -22.64 -0.37 -12.28
CA GLN A 549 -21.60 0.57 -11.85
C GLN A 549 -20.70 1.03 -13.00
N PHE A 550 -20.47 0.17 -14.01
CA PHE A 550 -19.71 0.48 -15.22
C PHE A 550 -20.56 1.27 -16.24
N GLU A 551 -21.85 0.96 -16.36
CA GLU A 551 -22.79 1.67 -17.24
C GLU A 551 -23.01 3.13 -16.85
N ARG A 552 -22.99 3.43 -15.54
CA ARG A 552 -23.11 4.82 -15.01
C ARG A 552 -21.88 5.71 -15.27
N LYS A 553 -21.06 5.38 -16.29
CA LYS A 553 -19.76 5.96 -16.66
C LYS A 553 -18.81 6.03 -15.47
N ILE A 554 -17.85 5.13 -15.43
CA ILE A 554 -16.68 5.35 -14.57
C ILE A 554 -15.98 6.62 -15.08
N SER A 555 -15.52 7.46 -14.17
CA SER A 555 -14.57 8.50 -14.51
C SER A 555 -13.23 7.98 -14.01
N ARG A 556 -12.14 8.22 -14.73
CA ARG A 556 -10.74 7.93 -14.31
C ARG A 556 -10.39 8.39 -12.87
N GLY A 557 -11.21 9.27 -12.27
CA GLY A 557 -11.14 9.68 -10.86
C GLY A 557 -11.88 8.80 -9.83
N LYS A 558 -12.65 7.77 -10.20
CA LYS A 558 -13.42 6.95 -9.25
C LYS A 558 -12.59 5.91 -8.48
N TYR A 559 -11.52 5.37 -9.09
CA TYR A 559 -10.67 4.36 -8.46
C TYR A 559 -9.24 4.87 -8.24
N SER A 560 -8.53 5.22 -9.32
CA SER A 560 -7.23 5.90 -9.27
C SER A 560 -6.88 6.40 -10.67
N ARG A 561 -6.12 7.50 -10.75
CA ARG A 561 -5.56 7.98 -12.03
C ARG A 561 -4.53 7.02 -12.64
N ARG A 562 -3.95 6.16 -11.80
CA ARG A 562 -2.90 5.19 -12.13
C ARG A 562 -3.43 3.78 -12.39
N LEU A 563 -4.75 3.61 -12.45
CA LEU A 563 -5.38 2.33 -12.71
C LEU A 563 -6.28 2.45 -13.94
N SER A 564 -6.02 1.60 -14.93
CA SER A 564 -6.91 1.32 -16.06
C SER A 564 -7.49 -0.08 -15.87
N LEU A 565 -8.81 -0.18 -15.84
CA LEU A 565 -9.52 -1.39 -15.44
C LEU A 565 -10.44 -1.90 -16.53
N CYS A 566 -10.44 -3.22 -16.71
CA CYS A 566 -11.26 -3.95 -17.65
C CYS A 566 -11.81 -5.21 -16.99
N LEU A 567 -13.12 -5.42 -17.07
CA LEU A 567 -13.78 -6.64 -16.59
C LEU A 567 -14.24 -7.47 -17.77
N ILE A 568 -13.96 -8.77 -17.71
CA ILE A 568 -14.28 -9.70 -18.78
C ILE A 568 -15.34 -10.67 -18.23
N ASP A 569 -16.51 -10.66 -18.83
CA ASP A 569 -17.58 -11.63 -18.58
C ASP A 569 -17.39 -12.79 -19.57
N LEU A 570 -16.94 -13.95 -19.08
CA LEU A 570 -16.68 -15.10 -19.94
C LEU A 570 -17.93 -15.94 -20.23
N ILE A 571 -19.06 -15.67 -19.56
CA ILE A 571 -20.35 -16.30 -19.89
C ILE A 571 -20.99 -15.58 -21.06
N GLU A 572 -21.08 -14.25 -20.98
CA GLU A 572 -21.73 -13.42 -22.00
C GLU A 572 -20.74 -12.96 -23.09
N ASN A 573 -19.45 -13.30 -22.93
CA ASN A 573 -18.38 -12.90 -23.83
C ASN A 573 -18.23 -11.37 -23.98
N GLU A 574 -18.52 -10.64 -22.89
CA GLU A 574 -18.55 -9.18 -22.86
C GLU A 574 -17.33 -8.57 -22.16
N ILE A 575 -17.01 -7.32 -22.51
CA ILE A 575 -15.95 -6.55 -21.89
C ILE A 575 -16.52 -5.23 -21.35
N LEU A 576 -16.35 -5.00 -20.06
CA LEU A 576 -16.78 -3.78 -19.36
C LEU A 576 -15.55 -2.95 -19.01
N PHE A 577 -15.48 -1.72 -19.52
CA PHE A 577 -14.38 -0.80 -19.26
C PHE A 577 -14.83 0.66 -19.32
N ASP A 578 -14.02 1.57 -18.76
CA ASP A 578 -14.26 3.01 -18.86
C ASP A 578 -13.91 3.53 -20.27
N LYS A 579 -14.93 3.93 -21.04
CA LYS A 579 -14.75 4.47 -22.40
C LYS A 579 -13.97 5.80 -22.45
N THR A 580 -13.85 6.50 -21.32
CA THR A 580 -13.07 7.76 -21.20
C THR A 580 -11.59 7.52 -20.94
N ASP A 581 -11.20 6.30 -20.59
CA ASP A 581 -9.81 5.94 -20.34
C ASP A 581 -9.14 5.50 -21.65
N GLU A 582 -8.26 6.37 -22.18
CA GLU A 582 -7.54 6.14 -23.43
C GLU A 582 -6.58 4.95 -23.37
N ILE A 583 -6.06 4.62 -22.19
CA ILE A 583 -5.09 3.52 -22.04
C ILE A 583 -5.80 2.18 -22.20
N ILE A 584 -6.93 1.97 -21.52
CA ILE A 584 -7.69 0.74 -21.75
C ILE A 584 -8.31 0.73 -23.15
N LYS A 585 -8.78 1.86 -23.67
CA LYS A 585 -9.35 1.94 -25.02
C LYS A 585 -8.37 1.48 -26.11
N SER A 586 -7.09 1.84 -25.96
CA SER A 586 -6.02 1.47 -26.90
C SER A 586 -5.53 0.03 -26.74
N ASN A 587 -5.70 -0.55 -25.55
CA ASN A 587 -5.15 -1.87 -25.21
C ASN A 587 -6.21 -2.95 -24.95
N LYS A 588 -7.51 -2.64 -25.07
CA LYS A 588 -8.62 -3.55 -24.70
C LYS A 588 -8.59 -4.88 -25.45
N ASP A 589 -8.07 -4.89 -26.69
CA ASP A 589 -8.08 -6.07 -27.55
C ASP A 589 -7.21 -7.21 -27.00
N LEU A 590 -6.25 -6.88 -26.12
CA LEU A 590 -5.51 -7.84 -25.31
C LEU A 590 -6.43 -8.71 -24.45
N PHE A 591 -7.46 -8.10 -23.88
CA PHE A 591 -8.37 -8.73 -22.92
C PHE A 591 -9.59 -9.35 -23.59
N THR A 592 -9.78 -9.13 -24.89
CA THR A 592 -10.95 -9.65 -25.61
C THR A 592 -11.02 -11.16 -25.52
N PRO A 593 -12.09 -11.72 -24.94
CA PRO A 593 -12.30 -13.15 -24.97
C PRO A 593 -12.51 -13.57 -26.43
N TYR A 594 -11.70 -14.52 -26.88
CA TYR A 594 -11.91 -15.15 -28.18
C TYR A 594 -12.84 -16.33 -27.95
N LEU A 595 -13.90 -16.46 -28.73
CA LEU A 595 -14.75 -17.65 -28.77
C LEU A 595 -14.73 -18.13 -30.22
N ASP A 596 -14.57 -19.44 -30.43
CA ASP A 596 -14.63 -20.01 -31.77
C ASP A 596 -16.10 -20.05 -32.20
N LEU A 597 -16.59 -18.93 -32.72
CA LEU A 597 -17.99 -18.75 -33.10
C LEU A 597 -18.40 -19.73 -34.21
N GLU A 598 -17.46 -20.23 -35.02
CA GLU A 598 -17.75 -21.25 -36.02
C GLU A 598 -18.04 -22.59 -35.34
N ARG A 599 -17.18 -23.05 -34.42
CA ARG A 599 -17.45 -24.27 -33.65
C ARG A 599 -18.69 -24.16 -32.76
N VAL A 600 -19.02 -22.99 -32.21
CA VAL A 600 -20.27 -22.79 -31.46
C VAL A 600 -21.47 -22.96 -32.38
N LYS A 601 -21.44 -22.39 -33.60
CA LYS A 601 -22.49 -22.57 -34.60
C LYS A 601 -22.63 -24.02 -35.04
N GLU A 602 -21.51 -24.73 -35.25
CA GLU A 602 -21.50 -26.16 -35.56
C GLU A 602 -22.13 -26.99 -34.43
N CYS A 603 -21.77 -26.69 -33.18
CA CYS A 603 -22.34 -27.34 -32.00
C CYS A 603 -23.86 -27.10 -31.91
N LYS A 604 -24.32 -25.85 -32.09
CA LYS A 604 -25.76 -25.51 -32.14
C LYS A 604 -26.49 -26.27 -33.24
N LYS A 605 -25.87 -26.38 -34.42
CA LYS A 605 -26.43 -27.14 -35.55
C LYS A 605 -26.56 -28.62 -35.18
N LEU A 606 -25.53 -29.22 -34.58
CA LEU A 606 -25.57 -30.61 -34.13
C LEU A 606 -26.66 -30.84 -33.07
N ILE A 607 -26.80 -29.94 -32.10
CA ILE A 607 -27.85 -29.98 -31.08
C ILE A 607 -29.24 -29.98 -31.73
N ARG A 608 -29.49 -29.06 -32.66
CA ARG A 608 -30.75 -28.98 -33.41
C ARG A 608 -30.99 -30.24 -34.26
N GLU A 609 -29.96 -30.78 -34.90
CA GLU A 609 -30.06 -31.99 -35.71
C GLU A 609 -30.33 -33.25 -34.86
N LYS A 610 -29.66 -33.40 -33.71
CA LYS A 610 -29.89 -34.50 -32.76
C LYS A 610 -31.32 -34.45 -32.21
N TYR A 611 -31.83 -33.25 -31.90
CA TYR A 611 -33.22 -33.05 -31.48
C TYR A 611 -34.22 -33.42 -32.59
N THR A 612 -34.01 -32.93 -33.81
CA THR A 612 -34.94 -33.17 -34.94
C THR A 612 -35.03 -34.66 -35.32
N LYS A 613 -33.97 -35.45 -35.05
CA LYS A 613 -33.87 -36.88 -35.41
C LYS A 613 -34.30 -37.84 -34.29
N ASN A 614 -34.28 -37.43 -33.01
CA ASN A 614 -34.61 -38.28 -31.86
C ASN A 614 -35.78 -37.71 -31.05
N LEU A 615 -37.01 -38.09 -31.41
CA LEU A 615 -38.26 -37.72 -30.73
C LEU A 615 -38.44 -38.36 -29.33
N VAL A 616 -37.51 -39.19 -28.87
CA VAL A 616 -37.69 -40.03 -27.65
C VAL A 616 -36.99 -39.44 -26.41
N SER A 617 -36.04 -38.50 -26.58
CA SER A 617 -35.35 -37.85 -25.46
C SER A 617 -35.18 -36.36 -25.70
N ASN A 618 -35.94 -35.53 -24.98
CA ASN A 618 -35.84 -34.06 -25.03
C ASN A 618 -34.62 -33.51 -24.29
N ASN A 619 -33.66 -34.36 -23.91
CA ASN A 619 -32.53 -34.02 -23.05
C ASN A 619 -31.23 -34.33 -23.78
N ILE A 620 -30.32 -33.36 -23.82
CA ILE A 620 -28.98 -33.53 -24.38
C ILE A 620 -27.96 -33.31 -23.26
N LEU A 621 -27.15 -34.32 -22.96
CA LEU A 621 -26.08 -34.22 -21.97
C LEU A 621 -24.89 -33.47 -22.58
N LEU A 622 -24.23 -32.67 -21.76
CA LEU A 622 -23.01 -31.99 -22.18
C LEU A 622 -21.91 -32.99 -22.56
N GLU A 623 -21.79 -34.08 -21.81
CA GLU A 623 -20.84 -35.15 -22.04
C GLU A 623 -20.99 -35.79 -23.43
N ASP A 624 -22.21 -35.99 -23.92
CA ASP A 624 -22.49 -36.55 -25.25
C ASP A 624 -21.94 -35.66 -26.39
N LEU A 625 -21.87 -34.35 -26.17
CA LEU A 625 -21.31 -33.40 -27.14
C LEU A 625 -19.80 -33.28 -27.01
N VAL A 626 -19.25 -33.55 -25.82
CA VAL A 626 -17.80 -33.59 -25.60
C VAL A 626 -17.17 -34.81 -26.27
N GLU A 627 -17.87 -35.95 -26.30
CA GLU A 627 -17.46 -37.14 -27.05
C GLU A 627 -17.43 -36.89 -28.58
N GLU A 628 -18.21 -35.93 -29.06
CA GLU A 628 -18.27 -35.49 -30.47
C GLU A 628 -17.24 -34.40 -30.81
N ASP A 629 -16.15 -34.34 -30.03
CA ASP A 629 -15.02 -33.41 -30.19
C ASP A 629 -15.39 -31.90 -30.00
N PHE A 630 -16.44 -31.58 -29.25
CA PHE A 630 -16.66 -30.20 -28.78
C PHE A 630 -16.06 -29.99 -27.40
N SER A 631 -15.29 -28.90 -27.21
CA SER A 631 -14.81 -28.55 -25.88
C SER A 631 -15.97 -28.05 -25.00
N ARG A 632 -15.89 -28.29 -23.68
CA ARG A 632 -16.99 -27.99 -22.75
C ARG A 632 -17.42 -26.52 -22.75
N ASP A 633 -16.48 -25.60 -22.96
CA ASP A 633 -16.76 -24.17 -23.10
C ASP A 633 -17.55 -23.85 -24.38
N ILE A 634 -17.29 -24.55 -25.49
CA ILE A 634 -18.06 -24.40 -26.73
C ILE A 634 -19.49 -24.93 -26.54
N VAL A 635 -19.65 -26.11 -25.93
CA VAL A 635 -20.97 -26.69 -25.63
C VAL A 635 -21.77 -25.77 -24.70
N LYS A 636 -21.13 -25.25 -23.65
CA LYS A 636 -21.79 -24.33 -22.71
C LYS A 636 -22.28 -23.04 -23.38
N ASN A 637 -21.49 -22.45 -24.26
CA ASN A 637 -21.91 -21.27 -25.02
C ASN A 637 -23.03 -21.59 -26.00
N ALA A 638 -22.98 -22.76 -26.66
CA ALA A 638 -24.07 -23.21 -27.51
C ALA A 638 -25.39 -23.35 -26.73
N PHE A 639 -25.36 -23.94 -25.53
CA PHE A 639 -26.53 -24.02 -24.65
C PHE A 639 -27.04 -22.64 -24.23
N ASN A 640 -26.15 -21.72 -23.84
CA ASN A 640 -26.55 -20.35 -23.48
C ASN A 640 -27.27 -19.63 -24.64
N GLU A 641 -26.72 -19.71 -25.86
CA GLU A 641 -27.34 -19.09 -27.03
C GLU A 641 -28.69 -19.73 -27.39
N LEU A 642 -28.83 -21.05 -27.28
CA LEU A 642 -30.09 -21.75 -27.56
C LEU A 642 -31.18 -21.43 -26.51
N GLU A 643 -30.79 -21.27 -25.25
CA GLU A 643 -31.70 -20.83 -24.18
C GLU A 643 -32.14 -19.37 -24.39
N GLU A 644 -31.25 -18.49 -24.84
CA GLU A 644 -31.59 -17.10 -25.21
C GLU A 644 -32.51 -17.01 -26.42
N GLU A 645 -32.38 -17.95 -27.36
CA GLU A 645 -33.29 -18.12 -28.50
C GLU A 645 -34.64 -18.74 -28.11
N GLY A 646 -34.82 -19.16 -26.85
CA GLY A 646 -36.06 -19.75 -26.34
C GLY A 646 -36.30 -21.19 -26.80
N ILE A 647 -35.26 -21.93 -27.19
CA ILE A 647 -35.37 -23.31 -27.70
C ILE A 647 -35.47 -24.33 -26.55
N GLY A 648 -34.99 -23.97 -25.36
CA GLY A 648 -34.97 -24.87 -24.22
C GLY A 648 -34.39 -24.24 -22.97
N GLU A 649 -34.31 -25.02 -21.90
CA GLU A 649 -33.79 -24.62 -20.59
C GLU A 649 -32.56 -25.47 -20.22
N GLN A 650 -31.59 -24.85 -19.55
CA GLN A 650 -30.46 -25.58 -18.98
C GLN A 650 -30.77 -26.08 -17.57
N LEU A 651 -30.43 -27.33 -17.26
CA LEU A 651 -30.53 -27.91 -15.92
C LEU A 651 -29.26 -28.66 -15.53
N TYR A 652 -28.86 -28.57 -14.27
CA TYR A 652 -27.77 -29.35 -13.69
C TYR A 652 -28.33 -30.43 -12.75
N LEU A 653 -27.89 -31.67 -12.97
CA LEU A 653 -28.30 -32.87 -12.24
C LEU A 653 -27.08 -33.53 -11.59
N ASP A 654 -27.12 -33.83 -10.29
CA ASP A 654 -25.95 -34.34 -9.54
C ASP A 654 -25.36 -35.63 -10.12
N GLU A 655 -26.18 -36.51 -10.72
CA GLU A 655 -25.74 -37.78 -11.32
C GLU A 655 -25.38 -37.69 -12.81
N HIS A 656 -25.81 -36.63 -13.50
CA HIS A 656 -25.75 -36.54 -14.96
C HIS A 656 -25.07 -35.27 -15.50
N GLY A 657 -24.64 -34.35 -14.63
CA GLY A 657 -23.95 -33.14 -15.04
C GLY A 657 -24.89 -32.09 -15.65
N LEU A 658 -24.36 -31.25 -16.54
CA LEU A 658 -25.12 -30.18 -17.20
C LEU A 658 -25.88 -30.75 -18.41
N THR A 659 -27.18 -30.48 -18.47
CA THR A 659 -28.09 -30.97 -19.49
C THR A 659 -28.86 -29.81 -20.12
N PHE A 660 -29.12 -29.90 -21.42
CA PHE A 660 -30.03 -29.00 -22.12
C PHE A 660 -31.36 -29.72 -22.35
N PHE A 661 -32.44 -29.14 -21.82
CA PHE A 661 -33.80 -29.63 -21.98
C PHE A 661 -34.48 -28.81 -23.06
N ILE A 662 -34.88 -29.44 -24.15
CA ILE A 662 -35.56 -28.76 -25.25
C ILE A 662 -37.06 -28.73 -24.92
N GLU A 663 -37.65 -27.55 -24.95
CA GLU A 663 -39.09 -27.40 -24.76
C GLU A 663 -39.80 -27.77 -26.06
N ASP A 664 -40.83 -28.63 -25.98
CA ASP A 664 -41.69 -28.90 -27.13
C ASP A 664 -42.39 -27.58 -27.52
N LEU A 665 -42.09 -27.08 -28.73
CA LEU A 665 -42.71 -25.89 -29.32
C LEU A 665 -44.21 -26.08 -29.58
#